data_AF-A0A1G2Z449-F1
#
_entry.id   AF-A0A1G2Z449-F1
#
_cell.length_a   1.000
_cell.length_b   1.000
_cell.length_c   1.000
_cell.angle_alpha   90.00
_cell.angle_beta   90.00
_cell.angle_gamma   90.00
#
_symmetry.space_group_name_H-M   'P 1'
#
loop_
_entity.id
_entity.type
_entity.pdbx_description
1 polymer ?
#
loop_
_entity_poly.entity_id
_entity_poly.type
_entity_poly.pdbx_seq_one_letter_code
_entity_poly.pdbx_strand_id
1 'polypeptide(L)'
;MNLGIVAAPAVISAAMQDMFNLSRVDVPPAQWHARVSMILDENDAFLDAMPKYVREHYANAPTTQIPLLGQSIDEYAIIARGEQTGAYVRCRAPYTEFEIHSQVLADRPAPLLFNAVLVPLVRDLLLYQGKVLMHAGCVATPNGDGLIFMADSGGGKTTTALSLFREGFDFVSDDLIAVFAQDGRICVEGIPKTTNLSPKTIGFFPELASVRKTLGTVRAGKAPVDPADLFGPDGVRRTARASSLVVVHVGPKGPRLIPRPGTDILQSLVKSHTFVSGAPISQRSLDVLWPLLEQTRAYELVTGFDPILMAETLAKEASHGRFGAAVRLQKRRLLPHVAAPRDLGQNDKKVRLSRHTTQSLIDSILGFSLDGRPVDPQNLQPLANPRTLAGLWKLMAHHRIDNHLARFLLQSDAARELTAPFEPAVVVEEARGIWRTQSQAAVCISGILGEAGIDAMFSRGPVFAREYFPEPWLRQCRDVDVLVRRESLQTAERVLLDSGYKRIGNRDEWLPLGELPFRKDGATIELHWNVLPPCILGRCADLDFDACWASRRLAQWEDAGQPETVARLETNPLLLSSCLHCTCEHHLDRLVRLVDIRQILRTEADKVDWGWIAAQAMSATQFAAVSYSLHCAHVLVQAPLPPEILRRFRLRRAVHRLIPLALPPHAILAGPSARRWRRILFRHLLGIT
;
A
#
# COMPACT_ATOMS: atom_id res chain seq x y z
N MET A 1 9.44 29.52 0.60
CA MET A 1 8.09 30.11 0.63
C MET A 1 8.18 31.34 1.54
N ASN A 2 7.73 32.52 1.09
CA ASN A 2 7.62 33.68 1.98
C ASN A 2 6.28 33.59 2.72
N LEU A 3 6.19 32.71 3.71
CA LEU A 3 5.07 32.69 4.65
C LEU A 3 5.32 33.79 5.69
N GLY A 4 4.29 34.56 6.02
CA GLY A 4 4.36 35.57 7.07
C GLY A 4 2.96 35.98 7.50
N ILE A 5 2.85 36.53 8.70
CA ILE A 5 1.56 36.83 9.32
C ILE A 5 1.14 38.26 8.93
N VAL A 6 0.07 38.40 8.16
CA VAL A 6 -0.49 39.73 7.83
C VAL A 6 -1.40 40.22 8.97
N ALA A 7 -2.34 39.38 9.43
CA ALA A 7 -3.23 39.68 10.56
C ALA A 7 -3.73 38.37 11.22
N ALA A 8 -3.70 38.28 12.55
CA ALA A 8 -4.26 37.16 13.32
C ALA A 8 -4.49 37.56 14.80
N PRO A 9 -5.44 36.92 15.53
CA PRO A 9 -5.56 37.04 16.98
C PRO A 9 -4.24 36.73 17.71
N ALA A 10 -4.01 37.32 18.89
CA ALA A 10 -2.74 37.19 19.61
C ALA A 10 -2.36 35.74 19.93
N VAL A 11 -3.34 34.94 20.39
CA VAL A 11 -3.15 33.50 20.71
C VAL A 11 -2.73 32.70 19.47
N ILE A 12 -3.29 33.05 18.31
CA ILE A 12 -3.00 32.38 17.03
C ILE A 12 -1.66 32.84 16.47
N SER A 13 -1.35 34.13 16.56
CA SER A 13 -0.05 34.69 16.18
C SER A 13 1.07 34.03 16.98
N ALA A 14 0.90 33.89 18.29
CA ALA A 14 1.84 33.18 19.16
C ALA A 14 1.98 31.70 18.76
N ALA A 15 0.88 30.99 18.53
CA ALA A 15 0.93 29.59 18.09
C ALA A 15 1.62 29.39 16.73
N MET A 16 1.45 30.32 15.79
CA MET A 16 2.11 30.28 14.47
C MET A 16 3.58 30.65 14.55
N GLN A 17 3.93 31.62 15.38
CA GLN A 17 5.32 31.97 15.68
C GLN A 17 6.03 30.79 16.34
N ASP A 18 5.41 30.16 17.35
CA ASP A 18 5.96 28.99 18.03
C ASP A 18 6.12 27.78 17.09
N MET A 19 5.22 27.60 16.11
CA MET A 19 5.24 26.43 15.23
C MET A 19 6.11 26.59 13.99
N PHE A 20 6.03 27.72 13.29
CA PHE A 20 6.67 27.95 11.98
C PHE A 20 7.69 29.09 12.01
N ASN A 21 7.97 29.67 13.19
CA ASN A 21 8.85 30.83 13.35
C ASN A 21 8.48 31.99 12.41
N LEU A 22 7.17 32.23 12.24
CA LEU A 22 6.65 33.28 11.36
C LEU A 22 6.56 34.61 12.11
N SER A 23 7.10 35.67 11.49
CA SER A 23 6.93 37.05 11.93
C SER A 23 5.87 37.78 11.11
N ARG A 24 5.43 38.95 11.60
CA ARG A 24 4.59 39.85 10.80
C ARG A 24 5.42 40.46 9.67
N VAL A 25 4.86 40.51 8.47
CA VAL A 25 5.53 41.01 7.27
C VAL A 25 4.58 41.86 6.41
N ASP A 26 5.15 42.86 5.74
CA ASP A 26 4.48 43.58 4.65
C ASP A 26 4.68 42.81 3.33
N VAL A 27 3.59 42.57 2.58
CA VAL A 27 3.63 41.75 1.35
C VAL A 27 3.78 42.65 0.11
N PRO A 28 4.83 42.49 -0.73
CA PRO A 28 4.97 43.23 -1.97
C PRO A 28 3.87 42.87 -3.00
N PRO A 29 3.39 43.81 -3.84
CA PRO A 29 2.27 43.57 -4.78
C PRO A 29 2.52 42.49 -5.85
N ALA A 30 3.77 42.15 -6.14
CA ALA A 30 4.16 41.28 -7.25
C ALA A 30 4.33 39.79 -6.89
N GLN A 31 4.12 39.39 -5.62
CA GLN A 31 4.23 37.98 -5.20
C GLN A 31 2.85 37.34 -4.97
N TRP A 32 2.69 36.11 -5.44
CA TRP A 32 1.52 35.29 -5.12
C TRP A 32 1.44 35.11 -3.59
N HIS A 33 0.27 35.35 -3.02
CA HIS A 33 0.01 35.20 -1.59
C HIS A 33 -1.36 34.56 -1.35
N ALA A 34 -1.48 33.88 -0.22
CA ALA A 34 -2.74 33.37 0.30
C ALA A 34 -3.00 33.98 1.68
N ARG A 35 -4.21 34.46 1.91
CA ARG A 35 -4.68 34.93 3.22
C ARG A 35 -5.28 33.76 3.98
N VAL A 36 -4.78 33.49 5.19
CA VAL A 36 -5.31 32.44 6.05
C VAL A 36 -5.94 33.10 7.29
N SER A 37 -7.26 33.10 7.35
CA SER A 37 -8.03 33.49 8.52
C SER A 37 -8.19 32.26 9.43
N MET A 38 -7.85 32.39 10.70
CA MET A 38 -8.04 31.32 11.67
C MET A 38 -9.09 31.74 12.69
N ILE A 39 -10.13 30.92 12.81
CA ILE A 39 -11.34 31.21 13.57
C ILE A 39 -11.43 30.18 14.70
N LEU A 40 -11.67 30.69 15.90
CA LEU A 40 -11.87 29.88 17.09
C LEU A 40 -13.35 29.89 17.42
N ASP A 41 -14.04 28.79 17.14
CA ASP A 41 -15.48 28.68 17.35
C ASP A 41 -15.77 28.05 18.72
N GLU A 42 -16.70 28.66 19.47
CA GLU A 42 -17.15 28.15 20.76
C GLU A 42 -18.38 27.26 20.60
N ASN A 43 -18.39 26.10 21.26
CA ASN A 43 -19.55 25.21 21.36
C ASN A 43 -20.20 24.91 19.99
N ASP A 44 -21.52 25.06 19.84
CA ASP A 44 -22.27 24.68 18.63
C ASP A 44 -21.95 25.54 17.39
N ALA A 45 -21.36 26.73 17.57
CA ALA A 45 -21.00 27.64 16.47
C ALA A 45 -20.04 26.98 15.46
N PHE A 46 -19.17 26.07 15.94
CA PHE A 46 -18.25 25.31 15.09
C PHE A 46 -18.99 24.38 14.12
N LEU A 47 -20.04 23.72 14.59
CA LEU A 47 -20.84 22.84 13.76
C LEU A 47 -21.70 23.65 12.80
N ASP A 48 -22.28 24.77 13.27
CA ASP A 48 -23.12 25.66 12.48
C ASP A 48 -22.36 26.31 11.31
N ALA A 49 -21.09 26.67 11.51
CA ALA A 49 -20.23 27.20 10.46
C ALA A 49 -19.85 26.15 9.38
N MET A 50 -19.95 24.84 9.68
CA MET A 50 -19.59 23.79 8.71
C MET A 50 -20.62 23.66 7.58
N PRO A 51 -20.18 23.72 6.30
CA PRO A 51 -21.02 23.35 5.18
C PRO A 51 -21.52 21.90 5.29
N LYS A 52 -22.69 21.62 4.73
CA LYS A 52 -23.33 20.30 4.80
C LYS A 52 -22.40 19.13 4.43
N TYR A 53 -21.68 19.23 3.31
CA TYR A 53 -20.77 18.17 2.86
C TYR A 53 -19.59 17.97 3.82
N VAL A 54 -19.04 19.05 4.40
CA VAL A 54 -17.97 18.98 5.41
C VAL A 54 -18.50 18.32 6.68
N ARG A 55 -19.72 18.67 7.10
CA ARG A 55 -20.37 18.11 8.30
C ARG A 55 -20.60 16.61 8.18
N GLU A 56 -21.03 16.13 7.01
CA GLU A 56 -21.19 14.69 6.71
C GLU A 56 -19.86 13.93 6.82
N HIS A 57 -18.77 14.49 6.26
CA HIS A 57 -17.43 13.90 6.40
C HIS A 57 -16.90 13.98 7.84
N TYR A 58 -17.15 15.08 8.56
CA TYR A 58 -16.74 15.26 9.96
C TYR A 58 -17.44 14.26 10.90
N ALA A 59 -18.73 14.00 10.70
CA ALA A 59 -19.50 13.04 11.49
C ALA A 59 -18.93 11.61 11.41
N ASN A 60 -18.41 11.26 10.23
CA ASN A 60 -17.81 9.95 9.95
C ASN A 60 -16.29 9.89 10.20
N ALA A 61 -15.66 11.02 10.52
CA ALA A 61 -14.23 11.08 10.78
C ALA A 61 -13.88 10.38 12.12
N PRO A 62 -12.84 9.53 12.16
CA PRO A 62 -12.37 8.93 13.40
C PRO A 62 -11.74 9.99 14.30
N THR A 63 -11.85 9.84 15.62
CA THR A 63 -11.34 10.75 16.66
C THR A 63 -9.82 10.66 16.85
N THR A 64 -9.07 10.32 15.80
CA THR A 64 -7.63 10.04 15.85
C THR A 64 -6.76 11.27 15.61
N GLN A 65 -7.35 12.45 15.37
CA GLN A 65 -6.68 13.70 14.96
C GLN A 65 -5.95 13.62 13.61
N ILE A 66 -5.99 12.46 12.93
CA ILE A 66 -5.41 12.30 11.59
C ILE A 66 -6.33 13.00 10.59
N PRO A 67 -5.83 13.94 9.78
CA PRO A 67 -6.67 14.67 8.84
C PRO A 67 -7.19 13.77 7.72
N LEU A 68 -8.42 14.05 7.31
CA LEU A 68 -9.14 13.44 6.21
C LEU A 68 -9.48 14.48 5.15
N LEU A 69 -9.65 14.02 3.91
CA LEU A 69 -10.10 14.84 2.79
C LEU A 69 -11.62 14.66 2.63
N GLY A 70 -12.38 15.75 2.67
CA GLY A 70 -13.75 15.83 2.18
C GLY A 70 -13.77 16.46 0.79
N GLN A 71 -14.60 15.97 -0.13
CA GLN A 71 -14.65 16.50 -1.49
C GLN A 71 -16.09 16.77 -1.95
N SER A 72 -16.24 17.82 -2.73
CA SER A 72 -17.41 18.21 -3.52
C SER A 72 -16.97 18.36 -4.99
N ILE A 73 -17.90 18.66 -5.89
CA ILE A 73 -17.65 18.87 -7.32
C ILE A 73 -16.65 20.02 -7.55
N ASP A 74 -16.75 21.11 -6.77
CA ASP A 74 -15.97 22.36 -6.98
C ASP A 74 -15.03 22.73 -5.81
N GLU A 75 -15.11 22.02 -4.69
CA GLU A 75 -14.42 22.36 -3.44
C GLU A 75 -13.89 21.10 -2.74
N TYR A 76 -12.81 21.24 -1.97
CA TYR A 76 -12.41 20.21 -1.02
C TYR A 76 -12.21 20.80 0.37
N ALA A 77 -12.25 19.95 1.39
CA ALA A 77 -11.98 20.34 2.77
C ALA A 77 -10.96 19.39 3.40
N ILE A 78 -10.10 19.93 4.26
CA ILE A 78 -9.24 19.15 5.14
C ILE A 78 -9.89 19.18 6.51
N ILE A 79 -10.15 18.00 7.08
CA ILE A 79 -10.97 17.84 8.27
C ILE A 79 -10.20 17.01 9.30
N ALA A 80 -10.10 17.49 10.53
CA ALA A 80 -9.50 16.77 11.64
C ALA A 80 -10.44 16.73 12.85
N ARG A 81 -10.58 15.56 13.46
CA ARG A 81 -11.45 15.34 14.62
C ARG A 81 -10.67 14.65 15.75
N GLY A 82 -10.74 15.23 16.93
CA GLY A 82 -10.33 14.64 18.20
C GLY A 82 -11.55 14.24 19.02
N GLU A 83 -11.32 13.61 20.18
CA GLU A 83 -12.41 13.22 21.10
C GLU A 83 -13.24 14.41 21.58
N GLN A 84 -12.61 15.58 21.70
CA GLN A 84 -13.19 16.80 22.29
C GLN A 84 -12.79 18.08 21.53
N THR A 85 -12.24 17.93 20.32
CA THR A 85 -11.78 19.06 19.50
C THR A 85 -12.00 18.77 18.03
N GLY A 86 -12.17 19.82 17.24
CA GLY A 86 -12.30 19.73 15.79
C GLY A 86 -11.52 20.84 15.11
N ALA A 87 -11.10 20.58 13.88
CA ALA A 87 -10.67 21.63 12.97
C ALA A 87 -11.05 21.26 11.52
N TYR A 88 -11.37 22.27 10.72
CA TYR A 88 -11.49 22.10 9.28
C TYR A 88 -11.00 23.34 8.54
N VAL A 89 -10.59 23.16 7.29
CA VAL A 89 -10.34 24.24 6.34
C VAL A 89 -11.00 23.89 5.02
N ARG A 90 -11.66 24.87 4.42
CA ARG A 90 -12.21 24.75 3.07
C ARG A 90 -11.20 25.28 2.07
N CYS A 91 -11.04 24.57 0.98
CA CYS A 91 -10.13 24.91 -0.10
C CYS A 91 -10.92 25.04 -1.40
N ARG A 92 -10.99 26.27 -1.91
CA ARG A 92 -11.66 26.61 -3.16
C ARG A 92 -10.70 27.35 -4.07
N ALA A 93 -10.75 27.07 -5.37
CA ALA A 93 -10.04 27.88 -6.37
C ALA A 93 -10.52 29.35 -6.30
N PRO A 94 -9.63 30.36 -6.37
CA PRO A 94 -8.24 30.29 -6.86
C PRO A 94 -7.16 30.07 -5.78
N TYR A 95 -7.50 29.55 -4.59
CA TYR A 95 -6.55 29.26 -3.50
C TYR A 95 -5.84 30.50 -2.91
N THR A 96 -6.54 31.63 -2.89
CA THR A 96 -6.02 32.92 -2.38
C THR A 96 -6.51 33.27 -0.98
N GLU A 97 -7.61 32.68 -0.52
CA GLU A 97 -8.16 32.91 0.81
C GLU A 97 -8.61 31.58 1.44
N PHE A 98 -8.29 31.40 2.72
CA PHE A 98 -8.59 30.20 3.48
C PHE A 98 -9.11 30.57 4.87
N GLU A 99 -10.15 29.87 5.30
CA GLU A 99 -10.70 29.97 6.64
C GLU A 99 -10.49 28.64 7.35
N ILE A 100 -9.64 28.66 8.38
CA ILE A 100 -9.40 27.51 9.25
C ILE A 100 -10.24 27.70 10.50
N HIS A 101 -11.23 26.84 10.66
CA HIS A 101 -12.06 26.80 11.86
C HIS A 101 -11.49 25.77 12.81
N SER A 102 -11.41 26.09 14.10
CA SER A 102 -11.14 25.12 15.15
C SER A 102 -12.03 25.38 16.36
N GLN A 103 -12.43 24.31 17.04
CA GLN A 103 -13.32 24.39 18.19
C GLN A 103 -12.56 24.46 19.52
N VAL A 104 -13.06 25.26 20.46
CA VAL A 104 -12.75 25.16 21.89
C VAL A 104 -14.02 24.80 22.66
N LEU A 105 -13.95 23.75 23.47
CA LEU A 105 -15.02 23.42 24.42
C LEU A 105 -14.76 24.18 25.73
N ALA A 106 -15.77 24.95 26.17
CA ALA A 106 -15.66 25.91 27.27
C ALA A 106 -15.19 25.31 28.62
N ASP A 107 -15.32 23.99 28.81
CA ASP A 107 -15.24 23.38 30.14
C ASP A 107 -13.99 22.51 30.39
N ARG A 108 -13.08 22.31 29.41
CA ARG A 108 -11.86 21.50 29.59
C ARG A 108 -10.68 21.98 28.72
N PRO A 109 -9.44 21.99 29.25
CA PRO A 109 -8.27 22.36 28.46
C PRO A 109 -7.92 21.25 27.44
N ALA A 110 -8.30 21.44 26.18
CA ALA A 110 -7.93 20.56 25.07
C ALA A 110 -6.96 21.27 24.08
N PRO A 111 -6.01 20.55 23.46
CA PRO A 111 -5.11 21.13 22.48
C PRO A 111 -5.86 21.47 21.17
N LEU A 112 -5.62 22.67 20.66
CA LEU A 112 -6.17 23.13 19.37
C LEU A 112 -5.63 22.26 18.21
N LEU A 113 -6.49 21.92 17.26
CA LEU A 113 -6.16 21.04 16.13
C LEU A 113 -5.72 21.78 14.86
N PHE A 114 -5.37 23.07 14.95
CA PHE A 114 -4.90 23.86 13.80
C PHE A 114 -3.79 23.16 13.01
N ASN A 115 -2.85 22.50 13.68
CA ASN A 115 -1.72 21.82 13.04
C ASN A 115 -2.15 20.66 12.15
N ALA A 116 -3.22 19.95 12.55
CA ALA A 116 -3.71 18.78 11.83
C ALA A 116 -4.26 19.15 10.45
N VAL A 117 -4.77 20.37 10.28
CA VAL A 117 -5.33 20.86 9.01
C VAL A 117 -4.39 21.80 8.26
N LEU A 118 -3.54 22.55 8.98
CA LEU A 118 -2.63 23.53 8.39
C LEU A 118 -1.47 22.87 7.63
N VAL A 119 -0.87 21.80 8.14
CA VAL A 119 0.24 21.11 7.42
C VAL A 119 -0.24 20.53 6.08
N PRO A 120 -1.38 19.83 6.00
CA PRO A 120 -1.96 19.42 4.71
C PRO A 120 -2.32 20.60 3.80
N LEU A 121 -2.80 21.73 4.34
CA LEU A 121 -3.07 22.91 3.53
C LEU A 121 -1.78 23.45 2.89
N VAL A 122 -0.71 23.60 3.70
CA VAL A 122 0.61 24.04 3.22
C VAL A 122 1.16 23.06 2.18
N ARG A 123 0.95 21.75 2.35
CA ARG A 123 1.30 20.74 1.33
C ARG A 123 0.64 21.05 -0.02
N ASP A 124 -0.66 21.34 -0.02
CA ASP A 124 -1.42 21.61 -1.24
C ASP A 124 -1.01 22.90 -1.92
N LEU A 125 -0.79 23.96 -1.13
CA LEU A 125 -0.31 25.24 -1.64
C LEU A 125 1.09 25.11 -2.26
N LEU A 126 1.99 24.38 -1.59
CA LEU A 126 3.32 24.10 -2.14
C LEU A 126 3.21 23.28 -3.44
N LEU A 127 2.32 22.30 -3.48
CA LEU A 127 2.11 21.47 -4.66
C LEU A 127 1.55 22.26 -5.85
N TYR A 128 0.68 23.24 -5.57
CA TYR A 128 0.22 24.21 -6.58
C TYR A 128 1.37 25.02 -7.16
N GLN A 129 2.39 25.33 -6.34
CA GLN A 129 3.63 26.01 -6.75
C GLN A 129 4.70 25.05 -7.32
N GLY A 130 4.38 23.78 -7.57
CA GLY A 130 5.34 22.79 -8.10
C GLY A 130 6.34 22.27 -7.06
N LYS A 131 6.07 22.44 -5.77
CA LYS A 131 6.90 21.94 -4.66
C LYS A 131 6.18 20.81 -3.91
N VAL A 132 6.90 19.75 -3.58
CA VAL A 132 6.39 18.62 -2.82
C VAL A 132 6.84 18.72 -1.37
N LEU A 133 5.87 18.88 -0.45
CA LEU A 133 6.16 18.83 0.98
C LEU A 133 6.42 17.38 1.43
N MET A 134 7.41 17.18 2.30
CA MET A 134 7.75 15.89 2.90
C MET A 134 8.07 16.03 4.39
N HIS A 135 7.63 15.07 5.19
CA HIS A 135 8.01 14.85 6.57
C HIS A 135 9.35 14.10 6.63
N ALA A 136 10.42 14.87 6.49
CA ALA A 136 11.79 14.39 6.47
C ALA A 136 12.72 15.46 7.03
N GLY A 137 13.85 15.02 7.58
CA GLY A 137 14.95 15.92 7.92
C GLY A 137 15.89 16.10 6.73
N CYS A 138 16.68 17.16 6.70
CA CYS A 138 17.78 17.34 5.78
C CYS A 138 18.95 18.06 6.46
N VAL A 139 20.16 17.57 6.20
CA VAL A 139 21.42 18.29 6.44
C VAL A 139 22.20 18.36 5.14
N ALA A 140 23.05 19.36 4.99
CA ALA A 140 23.87 19.54 3.81
C ALA A 140 25.36 19.46 4.15
N THR A 141 26.17 18.97 3.22
CA THR A 141 27.61 19.22 3.29
C THR A 141 27.90 20.71 3.09
N PRO A 142 29.10 21.20 3.44
CA PRO A 142 29.50 22.59 3.16
C PRO A 142 29.40 22.99 1.67
N ASN A 143 29.47 22.02 0.75
CA ASN A 143 29.31 22.23 -0.68
C ASN A 143 27.83 22.27 -1.14
N GLY A 144 26.88 22.13 -0.22
CA GLY A 144 25.45 22.18 -0.49
C GLY A 144 24.81 20.85 -0.91
N ASP A 145 25.51 19.72 -0.75
CA ASP A 145 24.94 18.39 -1.04
C ASP A 145 24.09 17.90 0.13
N GLY A 146 22.78 17.83 -0.10
CA GLY A 146 21.74 17.54 0.88
C GLY A 146 21.45 16.04 1.06
N LEU A 147 21.56 15.60 2.29
CA LEU A 147 21.15 14.27 2.76
C LEU A 147 19.76 14.40 3.37
N ILE A 148 18.77 13.76 2.77
CA ILE A 148 17.38 13.75 3.24
C ILE A 148 17.15 12.49 4.09
N PHE A 149 16.72 12.66 5.34
CA PHE A 149 16.46 11.59 6.29
C PHE A 149 14.96 11.33 6.44
N MET A 150 14.55 10.10 6.13
CA MET A 150 13.20 9.62 6.36
C MET A 150 13.22 8.60 7.48
N ALA A 151 12.37 8.78 8.48
CA ALA A 151 12.22 7.84 9.59
C ALA A 151 10.81 7.91 10.13
N ASP A 152 10.35 6.80 10.71
CA ASP A 152 9.12 6.77 11.50
C ASP A 152 9.21 7.72 12.71
N SER A 153 8.06 8.05 13.31
CA SER A 153 8.03 8.89 14.52
C SER A 153 8.90 8.26 15.61
N GLY A 154 9.80 9.06 16.22
CA GLY A 154 10.79 8.56 17.18
C GLY A 154 11.99 7.83 16.57
N GLY A 155 12.07 7.71 15.24
CA GLY A 155 13.15 7.01 14.51
C GLY A 155 14.51 7.75 14.45
N GLY A 156 14.66 8.86 15.18
CA GLY A 156 15.94 9.52 15.39
C GLY A 156 16.33 10.64 14.43
N LYS A 157 15.44 11.14 13.54
CA LYS A 157 15.73 12.22 12.57
C LYS A 157 16.45 13.43 13.18
N THR A 158 15.87 14.01 14.22
CA THR A 158 16.42 15.16 14.94
C THR A 158 17.77 14.85 15.58
N THR A 159 17.91 13.68 16.22
CA THR A 159 19.18 13.23 16.80
C THR A 159 20.26 13.06 15.72
N THR A 160 19.89 12.50 14.56
CA THR A 160 20.79 12.35 13.42
C THR A 160 21.24 13.69 12.87
N ALA A 161 20.33 14.65 12.70
CA ALA A 161 20.65 16.00 12.23
C ALA A 161 21.61 16.72 13.19
N LEU A 162 21.33 16.69 14.50
CA LEU A 162 22.19 17.26 15.53
C LEU A 162 23.59 16.62 15.54
N SER A 163 23.70 15.30 15.46
CA SER A 163 24.99 14.63 15.45
C SER A 163 25.81 14.95 14.20
N LEU A 164 25.19 14.99 13.01
CA LEU A 164 25.87 15.36 11.78
C LEU A 164 26.32 16.82 11.77
N PHE A 165 25.54 17.71 12.36
CA PHE A 165 25.94 19.09 12.53
C PHE A 165 27.27 19.23 13.30
N ARG A 166 27.47 18.43 14.38
CA ARG A 166 28.75 18.39 15.12
C ARG A 166 29.94 18.01 14.25
N GLU A 167 29.71 17.15 13.28
CA GLU A 167 30.71 16.70 12.32
C GLU A 167 30.93 17.68 11.16
N GLY A 168 30.29 18.86 11.17
CA GLY A 168 30.53 19.92 10.19
C GLY A 168 29.55 19.97 9.03
N PHE A 169 28.43 19.25 9.09
CA PHE A 169 27.30 19.46 8.19
C PHE A 169 26.53 20.72 8.58
N ASP A 170 25.83 21.31 7.60
CA ASP A 170 24.92 22.42 7.80
C ASP A 170 23.49 21.92 7.96
N PHE A 171 22.74 22.48 8.90
CA PHE A 171 21.36 22.11 9.16
C PHE A 171 20.44 22.71 8.09
N VAL A 172 19.48 21.94 7.56
CA VAL A 172 18.43 22.44 6.66
C VAL A 172 17.06 22.33 7.32
N SER A 173 16.72 21.16 7.84
CA SER A 173 15.48 20.91 8.61
C SER A 173 15.58 19.57 9.34
N ASP A 174 14.81 19.32 10.40
CA ASP A 174 14.69 17.99 11.02
C ASP A 174 13.31 17.34 10.85
N ASP A 175 12.33 18.10 10.35
CA ASP A 175 10.92 17.72 10.40
C ASP A 175 10.16 17.88 9.08
N LEU A 176 10.25 19.05 8.45
CA LEU A 176 9.53 19.37 7.22
C LEU A 176 10.47 19.99 6.17
N ILE A 177 10.43 19.45 4.96
CA ILE A 177 11.13 19.96 3.80
C ILE A 177 10.19 20.11 2.61
N ALA A 178 10.47 21.07 1.74
CA ALA A 178 9.86 21.18 0.42
C ALA A 178 10.90 20.76 -0.63
N VAL A 179 10.54 19.80 -1.49
CA VAL A 179 11.36 19.34 -2.60
C VAL A 179 10.81 19.91 -3.90
N PHE A 180 11.67 20.37 -4.80
CA PHE A 180 11.24 20.97 -6.06
C PHE A 180 12.34 20.87 -7.12
N ALA A 181 11.95 20.98 -8.38
CA ALA A 181 12.89 21.06 -9.49
C ALA A 181 13.26 22.52 -9.75
N GLN A 182 14.55 22.79 -9.89
CA GLN A 182 15.10 24.06 -10.32
C GLN A 182 16.30 23.81 -11.26
N ASP A 183 16.29 24.42 -12.44
CA ASP A 183 17.37 24.30 -13.43
C ASP A 183 17.75 22.84 -13.76
N GLY A 184 16.75 21.96 -13.88
CA GLY A 184 16.91 20.53 -14.17
C GLY A 184 17.43 19.69 -13.00
N ARG A 185 17.65 20.28 -11.82
CA ARG A 185 18.13 19.60 -10.61
C ARG A 185 17.06 19.61 -9.53
N ILE A 186 17.07 18.59 -8.68
CA ILE A 186 16.20 18.55 -7.51
C ILE A 186 16.86 19.25 -6.33
N CYS A 187 16.13 20.22 -5.78
CA CYS A 187 16.50 21.04 -4.65
C CYS A 187 15.58 20.75 -3.47
N VAL A 188 16.10 21.01 -2.27
CA VAL A 188 15.41 20.90 -1.00
C VAL A 188 15.42 22.27 -0.34
N GLU A 189 14.28 22.71 0.17
CA GLU A 189 14.14 23.89 1.01
C GLU A 189 13.63 23.44 2.39
N GLY A 190 14.32 23.86 3.45
CA GLY A 190 13.87 23.62 4.82
C GLY A 190 12.66 24.49 5.14
N ILE A 191 11.59 23.90 5.68
CA ILE A 191 10.48 24.69 6.21
C ILE A 191 10.90 25.24 7.58
N PRO A 192 10.88 26.57 7.80
CA PRO A 192 11.23 27.14 9.09
C PRO A 192 10.22 26.65 10.14
N LYS A 193 10.72 25.90 11.12
CA LYS A 193 9.96 25.29 12.20
C LYS A 193 10.89 25.07 13.38
N THR A 194 10.38 25.18 14.60
CA THR A 194 11.15 24.84 15.79
C THR A 194 11.49 23.36 15.82
N THR A 195 12.73 23.05 16.20
CA THR A 195 13.17 21.68 16.45
C THR A 195 12.61 21.20 17.79
N ASN A 196 11.84 20.11 17.78
CA ASN A 196 11.18 19.56 18.97
C ASN A 196 12.05 18.49 19.65
N LEU A 197 12.81 18.90 20.66
CA LEU A 197 13.79 18.06 21.34
C LEU A 197 13.18 17.18 22.43
N SER A 198 13.42 15.87 22.36
CA SER A 198 13.04 14.93 23.42
C SER A 198 14.06 14.92 24.57
N PRO A 199 13.67 14.54 25.81
CA PRO A 199 14.60 14.37 26.93
C PRO A 199 15.74 13.41 26.59
N LYS A 200 15.44 12.35 25.83
CA LYS A 200 16.43 11.39 25.33
C LYS A 200 17.44 12.06 24.38
N THR A 201 16.97 12.89 23.46
CA THR A 201 17.84 13.67 22.55
C THR A 201 18.73 14.62 23.34
N ILE A 202 18.17 15.40 24.26
CA ILE A 202 18.94 16.33 25.12
C ILE A 202 19.98 15.59 25.94
N GLY A 203 19.67 14.38 26.43
CA GLY A 203 20.63 13.54 27.16
C GLY A 203 21.88 13.14 26.36
N PHE A 204 21.81 13.10 25.02
CA PHE A 204 22.97 12.86 24.17
C PHE A 204 23.83 14.12 23.93
N PHE A 205 23.36 15.32 24.25
CA PHE A 205 24.06 16.55 23.90
C PHE A 205 24.18 17.45 25.14
N PRO A 206 25.29 17.35 25.91
CA PRO A 206 25.49 18.13 27.14
C PRO A 206 25.36 19.65 26.97
N GLU A 207 25.69 20.16 25.78
CA GLU A 207 25.48 21.56 25.39
C GLU A 207 24.01 22.01 25.45
N LEU A 208 23.06 21.07 25.36
CA LEU A 208 21.61 21.34 25.43
C LEU A 208 21.08 21.30 26.88
N ALA A 209 21.95 21.26 27.89
CA ALA A 209 21.55 21.24 29.30
C ALA A 209 20.72 22.47 29.73
N SER A 210 20.93 23.63 29.11
CA SER A 210 20.13 24.83 29.37
C SER A 210 18.66 24.66 28.93
N VAL A 211 18.44 23.99 27.78
CA VAL A 211 17.11 23.66 27.23
C VAL A 211 16.35 22.69 28.15
N ARG A 212 17.05 21.87 28.94
CA ARG A 212 16.44 20.96 29.91
C ARG A 212 15.60 21.69 30.97
N LYS A 213 15.92 22.95 31.29
CA LYS A 213 15.13 23.76 32.24
C LYS A 213 13.75 24.10 31.67
N THR A 214 13.64 24.29 30.35
CA THR A 214 12.40 24.59 29.64
C THR A 214 11.49 23.36 29.49
N LEU A 215 12.03 22.13 29.53
CA LEU A 215 11.21 20.91 29.50
C LEU A 215 10.27 20.77 30.71
N GLY A 216 10.67 21.28 31.88
CA GLY A 216 9.88 21.19 33.11
C GLY A 216 8.55 21.95 33.06
N THR A 217 8.39 22.89 32.13
CA THR A 217 7.21 23.73 31.96
C THR A 217 6.31 23.31 30.78
N VAL A 218 6.72 22.34 29.95
CA VAL A 218 6.01 21.95 28.71
C VAL A 218 5.23 20.63 28.88
N ARG A 219 3.90 20.68 28.74
CA ARG A 219 2.98 19.53 28.93
C ARG A 219 3.20 18.34 27.98
N ALA A 220 3.86 18.52 26.84
CA ALA A 220 4.00 17.50 25.78
C ALA A 220 5.32 16.69 25.82
N GLY A 221 6.19 16.93 26.81
CA GLY A 221 7.41 16.15 26.99
C GLY A 221 8.49 16.34 25.92
N LYS A 222 8.37 17.33 25.03
CA LYS A 222 9.43 17.80 24.11
C LYS A 222 9.53 19.32 24.19
N ALA A 223 10.75 19.85 24.12
CA ALA A 223 11.01 21.29 24.14
C ALA A 223 11.16 21.80 22.69
N PRO A 224 10.32 22.75 22.24
CA PRO A 224 10.57 23.47 20.99
C PRO A 224 11.76 24.40 21.18
N VAL A 225 12.70 24.41 20.23
CA VAL A 225 13.86 25.31 20.20
C VAL A 225 14.05 25.84 18.78
N ASP A 226 14.41 27.12 18.66
CA ASP A 226 14.78 27.70 17.36
C ASP A 226 16.07 27.02 16.84
N PRO A 227 16.08 26.50 15.59
CA PRO A 227 17.30 26.00 14.97
C PRO A 227 18.47 27.00 15.01
N ALA A 228 18.23 28.32 14.91
CA ALA A 228 19.29 29.32 14.98
C ALA A 228 19.99 29.34 16.35
N ASP A 229 19.25 29.07 17.44
CA ASP A 229 19.81 29.00 18.80
C ASP A 229 20.63 27.71 19.00
N LEU A 230 20.27 26.62 18.30
CA LEU A 230 20.96 25.33 18.38
C LEU A 230 22.21 25.27 17.49
N PHE A 231 22.12 25.82 16.28
CA PHE A 231 23.10 25.62 15.21
C PHE A 231 23.91 26.89 14.89
N GLY A 232 23.51 28.04 15.44
CA GLY A 232 24.04 29.35 15.05
C GLY A 232 23.59 29.77 13.64
N PRO A 233 23.60 31.07 13.33
CA PRO A 233 23.12 31.59 12.05
C PRO A 233 23.90 31.03 10.84
N ASP A 234 25.23 30.85 11.00
CA ASP A 234 26.10 30.30 9.94
C ASP A 234 25.98 28.76 9.81
N GLY A 235 25.30 28.11 10.74
CA GLY A 235 25.09 26.67 10.75
C GLY A 235 23.79 26.21 10.07
N VAL A 236 22.94 27.15 9.68
CA VAL A 236 21.62 26.87 9.08
C VAL A 236 21.61 27.31 7.62
N ARG A 237 21.27 26.40 6.71
CA ARG A 237 21.00 26.70 5.31
C ARG A 237 19.51 26.60 5.01
N ARG A 238 19.02 27.55 4.21
CA ARG A 238 17.64 27.50 3.71
C ARG A 238 17.43 26.43 2.65
N THR A 239 18.43 26.19 1.80
CA THR A 239 18.32 25.29 0.66
C THR A 239 19.54 24.41 0.48
N ALA A 240 19.34 23.22 -0.08
CA ALA A 240 20.40 22.29 -0.48
C ALA A 240 20.02 21.57 -1.79
N ARG A 241 21.03 21.04 -2.49
CA ARG A 241 20.80 20.12 -3.62
C ARG A 241 20.43 18.75 -3.08
N ALA A 242 19.36 18.12 -3.53
CA ALA A 242 19.06 16.75 -3.14
C ALA A 242 20.12 15.81 -3.73
N SER A 243 20.95 15.19 -2.89
CA SER A 243 22.00 14.27 -3.34
C SER A 243 21.79 12.85 -2.84
N SER A 244 21.18 12.68 -1.67
CA SER A 244 20.99 11.36 -1.06
C SER A 244 19.68 11.27 -0.28
N LEU A 245 19.01 10.12 -0.42
CA LEU A 245 17.85 9.72 0.37
C LEU A 245 18.27 8.64 1.36
N VAL A 246 18.03 8.85 2.65
CA VAL A 246 18.48 7.97 3.72
C VAL A 246 17.28 7.56 4.57
N VAL A 247 16.96 6.27 4.60
CA VAL A 247 15.95 5.72 5.53
C VAL A 247 16.64 5.34 6.83
N VAL A 248 16.25 5.97 7.94
CA VAL A 248 16.90 5.81 9.24
C VAL A 248 16.16 4.77 10.10
N HIS A 249 16.92 3.81 10.62
CA HIS A 249 16.45 2.79 11.55
C HIS A 249 17.35 2.72 12.79
N VAL A 250 16.75 2.87 13.97
CA VAL A 250 17.46 2.68 15.23
C VAL A 250 17.57 1.18 15.52
N GLY A 251 18.79 0.68 15.71
CA GLY A 251 19.00 -0.73 15.99
C GLY A 251 20.44 -1.08 16.39
N PRO A 252 20.64 -2.21 17.11
CA PRO A 252 21.91 -2.55 17.76
C PRO A 252 23.05 -2.93 16.80
N LYS A 253 22.75 -3.15 15.52
CA LYS A 253 23.73 -3.60 14.51
C LYS A 253 24.41 -2.44 13.75
N GLY A 254 24.14 -1.19 14.14
CA GLY A 254 24.75 0.02 13.57
C GLY A 254 25.95 0.56 14.37
N PRO A 255 26.63 1.62 13.90
CA PRO A 255 26.28 2.38 12.69
C PRO A 255 26.69 1.67 11.40
N ARG A 256 25.76 1.54 10.45
CA ARG A 256 26.00 1.00 9.11
C ARG A 256 25.15 1.73 8.08
N LEU A 257 25.81 2.18 7.01
CA LEU A 257 25.16 2.75 5.84
C LEU A 257 25.13 1.70 4.72
N ILE A 258 23.93 1.33 4.27
CA ILE A 258 23.72 0.25 3.32
C ILE A 258 23.13 0.86 2.04
N PRO A 259 23.82 0.81 0.89
CA PRO A 259 23.27 1.25 -0.38
C PRO A 259 22.01 0.47 -0.75
N ARG A 260 21.00 1.17 -1.26
CA ARG A 260 19.75 0.59 -1.73
C ARG A 260 19.43 1.11 -3.14
N PRO A 261 18.78 0.31 -4.00
CA PRO A 261 18.07 0.85 -5.15
C PRO A 261 17.03 1.88 -4.69
N GLY A 262 16.83 2.97 -5.43
CA GLY A 262 15.83 4.00 -5.08
C GLY A 262 14.41 3.42 -4.91
N THR A 263 14.10 2.34 -5.62
CA THR A 263 12.82 1.61 -5.50
C THR A 263 12.59 0.96 -4.14
N ASP A 264 13.66 0.61 -3.40
CA ASP A 264 13.54 -0.03 -2.09
C ASP A 264 13.08 0.95 -1.00
N ILE A 265 13.38 2.24 -1.17
CA ILE A 265 13.02 3.30 -0.22
C ILE A 265 11.74 4.05 -0.60
N LEU A 266 11.10 3.67 -1.71
CA LEU A 266 9.88 4.30 -2.22
C LEU A 266 8.75 4.32 -1.18
N GLN A 267 8.67 3.30 -0.31
CA GLN A 267 7.74 3.28 0.81
C GLN A 267 7.91 4.49 1.72
N SER A 268 9.14 4.71 2.17
CA SER A 268 9.49 5.78 3.11
C SER A 268 9.29 7.14 2.45
N LEU A 269 9.61 7.24 1.15
CA LEU A 269 9.39 8.44 0.37
C LEU A 269 7.90 8.80 0.27
N VAL A 270 7.06 7.87 -0.19
CA VAL A 270 5.62 8.09 -0.30
C VAL A 270 5.00 8.40 1.06
N LYS A 271 5.38 7.63 2.10
CA LYS A 271 4.89 7.86 3.46
C LYS A 271 5.28 9.22 4.01
N SER A 272 6.48 9.72 3.67
CA SER A 272 6.91 11.05 4.08
C SER A 272 6.12 12.17 3.38
N HIS A 273 5.50 11.91 2.23
CA HIS A 273 4.67 12.89 1.51
C HIS A 273 3.19 12.84 1.90
N THR A 274 2.65 11.69 2.32
CA THR A 274 1.22 11.54 2.61
C THR A 274 0.84 12.08 3.99
N PHE A 275 0.46 13.37 4.04
CA PHE A 275 -0.04 14.05 5.24
C PHE A 275 -1.53 13.83 5.52
N VAL A 276 -2.28 13.22 4.60
CA VAL A 276 -3.73 12.97 4.70
C VAL A 276 -3.99 11.50 4.40
N SER A 277 -4.78 10.84 5.25
CA SER A 277 -5.11 9.42 5.06
C SER A 277 -5.97 9.23 3.81
N GLY A 278 -5.59 8.28 2.95
CA GLY A 278 -6.36 7.93 1.74
C GLY A 278 -6.23 8.92 0.56
N ALA A 279 -5.46 10.00 0.69
CA ALA A 279 -5.29 10.96 -0.40
C ALA A 279 -4.54 10.32 -1.60
N PRO A 280 -5.04 10.47 -2.84
CA PRO A 280 -4.33 10.01 -4.03
C PRO A 280 -3.04 10.81 -4.22
N ILE A 281 -2.02 10.17 -4.81
CA ILE A 281 -0.81 10.87 -5.24
C ILE A 281 -1.12 11.52 -6.58
N SER A 282 -1.06 12.85 -6.64
CA SER A 282 -1.32 13.58 -7.88
C SER A 282 -0.19 13.41 -8.89
N GLN A 283 -0.47 13.61 -10.19
CA GLN A 283 0.57 13.65 -11.22
C GLN A 283 1.65 14.70 -10.91
N ARG A 284 1.25 15.89 -10.41
CA ARG A 284 2.20 16.95 -10.01
C ARG A 284 3.17 16.50 -8.91
N SER A 285 2.69 15.68 -7.97
CA SER A 285 3.56 15.11 -6.93
C SER A 285 4.59 14.16 -7.55
N LEU A 286 4.17 13.33 -8.51
CA LEU A 286 5.04 12.39 -9.21
C LEU A 286 6.09 13.10 -10.07
N ASP A 287 5.74 14.22 -10.70
CA ASP A 287 6.65 15.02 -11.54
C ASP A 287 7.89 15.53 -10.76
N VAL A 288 7.81 15.61 -9.43
CA VAL A 288 8.94 15.99 -8.55
C VAL A 288 9.55 14.78 -7.84
N LEU A 289 8.72 13.88 -7.31
CA LEU A 289 9.19 12.70 -6.57
C LEU A 289 9.96 11.71 -7.45
N TRP A 290 9.61 11.62 -8.74
CA TRP A 290 10.29 10.71 -9.66
C TRP A 290 11.71 11.19 -10.01
N PRO A 291 11.94 12.44 -10.47
CA PRO A 291 13.30 12.95 -10.63
C PRO A 291 14.11 12.92 -9.32
N LEU A 292 13.48 13.13 -8.16
CA LEU A 292 14.17 13.01 -6.86
C LEU A 292 14.76 11.59 -6.70
N LEU A 293 14.00 10.55 -7.02
CA LEU A 293 14.48 9.17 -6.95
C LEU A 293 15.56 8.84 -7.99
N GLU A 294 15.45 9.39 -9.20
CA GLU A 294 16.42 9.15 -10.28
C GLU A 294 17.75 9.88 -10.04
N GLN A 295 17.72 11.08 -9.48
CA GLN A 295 18.89 11.94 -9.33
C GLN A 295 19.64 11.72 -8.00
N THR A 296 19.05 11.00 -7.04
CA THR A 296 19.64 10.79 -5.72
C THR A 296 20.13 9.36 -5.50
N ARG A 297 21.12 9.22 -4.62
CA ARG A 297 21.56 7.92 -4.12
C ARG A 297 20.73 7.51 -2.91
N ALA A 298 20.26 6.28 -2.89
CA ALA A 298 19.41 5.77 -1.81
C ALA A 298 20.20 4.88 -0.84
N TYR A 299 19.93 5.07 0.45
CA TYR A 299 20.58 4.34 1.54
C TYR A 299 19.58 3.95 2.63
N GLU A 300 19.92 2.86 3.31
CA GLU A 300 19.38 2.50 4.61
C GLU A 300 20.47 2.72 5.66
N LEU A 301 20.16 3.47 6.72
CA LEU A 301 21.05 3.76 7.83
C LEU A 301 20.56 3.05 9.09
N VAL A 302 21.33 2.07 9.56
CA VAL A 302 21.14 1.52 10.90
C VAL A 302 22.02 2.32 11.84
N THR A 303 21.45 3.08 12.79
CA THR A 303 22.21 4.08 13.57
C THR A 303 23.12 3.50 14.65
N GLY A 304 22.77 2.37 15.26
CA GLY A 304 23.36 2.01 16.56
C GLY A 304 22.73 2.79 17.71
N PHE A 305 23.28 2.65 18.92
CA PHE A 305 22.84 3.39 20.11
C PHE A 305 23.69 4.62 20.43
N ASP A 306 24.84 4.76 19.77
CA ASP A 306 25.73 5.91 19.89
C ASP A 306 25.55 6.83 18.67
N PRO A 307 24.86 7.97 18.81
CA PRO A 307 24.61 8.87 17.70
C PRO A 307 25.88 9.62 17.25
N ILE A 308 26.93 9.69 18.06
CA ILE A 308 28.22 10.29 17.66
C ILE A 308 28.95 9.35 16.72
N LEU A 309 29.10 8.08 17.10
CA LEU A 309 29.76 7.09 16.24
C LEU A 309 29.05 6.97 14.88
N MET A 310 27.72 7.13 14.87
CA MET A 310 26.91 7.20 13.66
C MET A 310 27.29 8.40 12.79
N ALA A 311 27.38 9.60 13.36
CA ALA A 311 27.76 10.78 12.61
C ALA A 311 29.21 10.73 12.10
N GLU A 312 30.16 10.23 12.90
CA GLU A 312 31.56 10.04 12.46
C GLU A 312 31.65 9.09 11.27
N THR A 313 30.87 8.01 11.30
CA THR A 313 30.79 7.05 10.18
C THR A 313 30.28 7.74 8.91
N LEU A 314 29.21 8.53 9.02
CA LEU A 314 28.66 9.26 7.86
C LEU A 314 29.60 10.39 7.39
N ALA A 315 30.26 11.10 8.31
CA ALA A 315 31.27 12.11 7.96
C ALA A 315 32.42 11.50 7.16
N LYS A 316 32.87 10.29 7.55
CA LYS A 316 33.85 9.51 6.78
C LYS A 316 33.31 9.14 5.40
N GLU A 317 32.08 8.64 5.29
CA GLU A 317 31.48 8.35 3.97
C GLU A 317 31.39 9.61 3.09
N ALA A 318 31.04 10.78 3.66
CA ALA A 318 31.00 12.06 2.95
C ALA A 318 32.36 12.48 2.40
N SER A 319 33.44 12.27 3.18
CA SER A 319 34.81 12.54 2.72
C SER A 319 35.24 11.68 1.52
N HIS A 320 34.61 10.52 1.32
CA HIS A 320 34.80 9.66 0.15
C HIS A 320 33.81 9.95 -1.00
N GLY A 321 33.03 11.04 -0.93
CA GLY A 321 32.09 11.42 -2.00
C GLY A 321 30.86 10.51 -2.09
N ARG A 322 30.46 9.85 -1.00
CA ARG A 322 29.25 9.02 -0.99
C ARG A 322 27.97 9.82 -1.21
N PHE A 323 27.91 11.04 -0.68
CA PHE A 323 26.70 11.88 -0.76
C PHE A 323 26.81 12.99 -1.79
N GLY A 324 27.73 12.92 -2.74
CA GLY A 324 28.00 13.99 -3.70
C GLY A 324 29.48 14.16 -3.96
N ALA A 325 29.96 15.39 -4.02
CA ALA A 325 31.40 15.65 -4.14
C ALA A 325 32.11 15.27 -2.82
N ALA A 326 33.32 14.71 -2.93
CA ALA A 326 34.17 14.48 -1.76
C ALA A 326 34.43 15.81 -1.05
N VAL A 327 34.23 15.85 0.27
CA VAL A 327 34.32 17.08 1.06
C VAL A 327 35.10 16.83 2.35
N ARG A 328 35.98 17.77 2.70
CA ARG A 328 36.65 17.76 4.01
C ARG A 328 35.76 18.47 5.02
N LEU A 329 35.26 17.73 5.98
CA LEU A 329 34.45 18.28 7.06
C LEU A 329 35.34 18.73 8.22
N GLN A 330 34.96 19.83 8.88
CA GLN A 330 35.59 20.31 10.10
C GLN A 330 34.63 20.13 11.27
N LYS A 331 35.03 19.34 12.28
CA LYS A 331 34.22 19.17 13.49
C LYS A 331 34.02 20.53 14.16
N ARG A 332 32.77 20.84 14.52
CA ARG A 332 32.42 22.05 15.27
C ARG A 332 32.82 21.84 16.74
N ARG A 333 33.49 22.84 17.35
CA ARG A 333 33.93 22.77 18.76
C ARG A 333 32.70 22.77 19.68
N LEU A 334 32.33 21.60 20.22
CA LEU A 334 31.23 21.38 21.16
C LEU A 334 31.68 20.45 22.30
N LEU A 335 31.07 20.56 23.49
CA LEU A 335 31.47 19.84 24.72
C LEU A 335 31.41 18.29 24.59
N PRO A 336 32.26 17.53 25.33
CA PRO A 336 32.31 16.06 25.27
C PRO A 336 31.10 15.36 25.95
N HIS A 337 30.74 14.17 25.45
CA HIS A 337 29.48 13.42 25.67
C HIS A 337 29.48 12.44 26.88
N VAL A 338 28.29 12.06 27.39
CA VAL A 338 28.06 11.00 28.39
C VAL A 338 27.13 9.89 27.85
N ALA A 339 27.57 8.63 27.84
CA ALA A 339 26.81 7.48 27.33
C ALA A 339 25.61 7.08 28.22
N ALA A 340 24.49 6.67 27.61
CA ALA A 340 23.28 6.23 28.32
C ALA A 340 23.29 4.72 28.68
N PRO A 341 22.54 4.28 29.71
CA PRO A 341 22.55 2.90 30.19
C PRO A 341 21.86 1.90 29.23
N ARG A 342 22.34 0.65 29.27
CA ARG A 342 21.83 -0.48 28.47
C ARG A 342 20.80 -1.28 29.28
N ASP A 343 19.59 -1.43 28.78
CA ASP A 343 18.66 -2.50 29.20
C ASP A 343 18.34 -3.40 27.99
N LEU A 344 18.61 -4.70 28.14
CA LEU A 344 18.47 -5.73 27.12
C LEU A 344 17.42 -6.77 27.54
N GLY A 345 16.21 -6.65 26.98
CA GLY A 345 15.31 -7.79 26.84
C GLY A 345 15.68 -8.61 25.60
N GLN A 346 16.12 -9.85 25.79
CA GLN A 346 16.34 -10.81 24.69
C GLN A 346 14.99 -11.26 24.14
N ASN A 347 14.83 -11.25 22.81
CA ASN A 347 13.65 -11.79 22.13
C ASN A 347 14.08 -12.87 21.12
N ASP A 348 13.40 -14.01 21.20
CA ASP A 348 13.61 -15.24 20.43
C ASP A 348 13.65 -15.04 18.90
N LYS A 349 14.68 -15.58 18.25
CA LYS A 349 14.87 -15.48 16.79
C LYS A 349 13.91 -16.42 16.05
N LYS A 350 12.94 -15.85 15.32
CA LYS A 350 12.13 -16.57 14.31
C LYS A 350 13.02 -17.13 13.19
N VAL A 351 13.00 -18.44 12.97
CA VAL A 351 13.57 -19.09 11.78
C VAL A 351 12.67 -18.76 10.58
N ARG A 352 13.20 -18.12 9.54
CA ARG A 352 12.44 -17.69 8.35
C ARG A 352 13.08 -18.24 7.09
N LEU A 353 12.30 -18.94 6.25
CA LEU A 353 12.76 -19.41 4.94
C LEU A 353 13.18 -18.25 4.04
N SER A 354 14.20 -18.51 3.21
CA SER A 354 14.55 -17.60 2.12
C SER A 354 13.42 -17.58 1.07
N ARG A 355 13.29 -16.47 0.34
CA ARG A 355 12.25 -16.32 -0.70
C ARG A 355 12.37 -17.39 -1.80
N HIS A 356 13.60 -17.67 -2.22
CA HIS A 356 13.89 -18.67 -3.25
C HIS A 356 13.50 -20.08 -2.78
N THR A 357 13.86 -20.42 -1.54
CA THR A 357 13.51 -21.71 -0.95
C THR A 357 11.99 -21.88 -0.83
N THR A 358 11.28 -20.84 -0.38
CA THR A 358 9.80 -20.87 -0.30
C THR A 358 9.17 -21.11 -1.67
N GLN A 359 9.65 -20.43 -2.72
CA GLN A 359 9.10 -20.59 -4.07
C GLN A 359 9.37 -21.98 -4.64
N SER A 360 10.59 -22.52 -4.47
CA SER A 360 10.95 -23.88 -4.90
C SER A 360 10.12 -24.97 -4.21
N LEU A 361 9.86 -24.81 -2.91
CA LEU A 361 8.99 -25.72 -2.16
C LEU A 361 7.55 -25.68 -2.68
N ILE A 362 7.00 -24.48 -2.92
CA ILE A 362 5.64 -24.33 -3.48
C ILE A 362 5.55 -24.96 -4.87
N ASP A 363 6.53 -24.73 -5.76
CA ASP A 363 6.55 -25.35 -7.08
C ASP A 363 6.64 -26.88 -6.99
N SER A 364 7.48 -27.43 -6.11
CA SER A 364 7.58 -28.88 -5.92
C SER A 364 6.24 -29.49 -5.48
N ILE A 365 5.57 -28.87 -4.50
CA ILE A 365 4.28 -29.34 -3.97
C ILE A 365 3.15 -29.20 -5.00
N LEU A 366 3.10 -28.07 -5.72
CA LEU A 366 2.13 -27.87 -6.80
C LEU A 366 2.42 -28.79 -7.98
N GLY A 367 3.68 -29.10 -8.27
CA GLY A 367 4.09 -30.05 -9.29
C GLY A 367 3.63 -31.46 -8.99
N PHE A 368 3.81 -31.90 -7.74
CA PHE A 368 3.30 -33.18 -7.27
C PHE A 368 1.78 -33.25 -7.32
N SER A 369 1.11 -32.31 -6.66
CA SER A 369 -0.35 -32.37 -6.45
C SER A 369 -1.17 -32.13 -7.72
N LEU A 370 -0.68 -31.33 -8.66
CA LEU A 370 -1.39 -31.00 -9.90
C LEU A 370 -0.90 -31.80 -11.12
N ASP A 371 0.38 -32.14 -11.19
CA ASP A 371 0.96 -32.77 -12.38
C ASP A 371 1.44 -34.21 -12.13
N GLY A 372 1.39 -34.71 -10.88
CA GLY A 372 1.98 -36.00 -10.51
C GLY A 372 3.51 -36.03 -10.60
N ARG A 373 4.18 -34.87 -10.64
CA ARG A 373 5.65 -34.81 -10.73
C ARG A 373 6.30 -35.37 -9.45
N PRO A 374 7.31 -36.24 -9.56
CA PRO A 374 8.06 -36.68 -8.38
C PRO A 374 8.79 -35.50 -7.74
N VAL A 375 8.93 -35.55 -6.41
CA VAL A 375 9.62 -34.50 -5.64
C VAL A 375 10.97 -35.04 -5.16
N ASP A 376 12.04 -34.31 -5.48
CA ASP A 376 13.38 -34.61 -4.99
C ASP A 376 13.43 -34.39 -3.46
N PRO A 377 13.75 -35.42 -2.65
CA PRO A 377 13.90 -35.28 -1.20
C PRO A 377 14.88 -34.18 -0.77
N GLN A 378 15.89 -33.86 -1.58
CA GLN A 378 16.84 -32.78 -1.28
C GLN A 378 16.15 -31.41 -1.21
N ASN A 379 15.11 -31.19 -2.01
CA ASN A 379 14.33 -29.94 -1.97
C ASN A 379 13.54 -29.78 -0.65
N LEU A 380 13.32 -30.88 0.08
CA LEU A 380 12.51 -30.94 1.29
C LEU A 380 13.32 -30.79 2.58
N GLN A 381 14.66 -30.78 2.52
CA GLN A 381 15.52 -30.60 3.71
C GLN A 381 15.07 -29.46 4.65
N PRO A 382 14.63 -28.29 4.16
CA PRO A 382 14.15 -27.22 5.04
C PRO A 382 12.90 -27.59 5.85
N LEU A 383 12.06 -28.50 5.34
CA LEU A 383 10.81 -28.95 5.97
C LEU A 383 11.03 -29.98 7.08
N ALA A 384 12.22 -30.58 7.18
CA ALA A 384 12.57 -31.48 8.29
C ALA A 384 12.48 -30.77 9.65
N ASN A 385 12.56 -29.43 9.69
CA ASN A 385 12.26 -28.64 10.88
C ASN A 385 10.74 -28.39 10.98
N PRO A 386 10.04 -28.89 12.03
CA PRO A 386 8.59 -28.71 12.18
C PRO A 386 8.13 -27.24 12.21
N ARG A 387 8.97 -26.32 12.72
CA ARG A 387 8.66 -24.89 12.73
C ARG A 387 8.65 -24.29 11.32
N THR A 388 9.51 -24.79 10.45
CA THR A 388 9.56 -24.38 9.05
C THR A 388 8.33 -24.88 8.30
N LEU A 389 7.96 -26.15 8.49
CA LEU A 389 6.74 -26.74 7.92
C LEU A 389 5.48 -26.01 8.42
N ALA A 390 5.42 -25.67 9.71
CA ALA A 390 4.33 -24.84 10.28
C ALA A 390 4.24 -23.46 9.62
N GLY A 391 5.39 -22.85 9.34
CA GLY A 391 5.46 -21.58 8.61
C GLY A 391 4.97 -21.69 7.17
N LEU A 392 5.37 -22.75 6.47
CA LEU A 392 4.91 -23.03 5.09
C LEU A 392 3.41 -23.32 5.04
N TRP A 393 2.89 -24.14 5.96
CA TRP A 393 1.46 -24.41 6.11
C TRP A 393 0.65 -23.12 6.24
N LYS A 394 1.01 -22.24 7.19
CA LYS A 394 0.33 -20.95 7.38
C LYS A 394 0.38 -20.08 6.12
N LEU A 395 1.49 -20.13 5.38
CA LEU A 395 1.62 -19.39 4.14
C LEU A 395 0.74 -19.96 3.02
N MET A 396 0.73 -21.28 2.84
CA MET A 396 -0.09 -21.95 1.83
C MET A 396 -1.59 -21.81 2.15
N ALA A 397 -1.97 -21.84 3.43
CA ALA A 397 -3.34 -21.58 3.88
C ALA A 397 -3.78 -20.13 3.58
N HIS A 398 -2.89 -19.16 3.80
CA HIS A 398 -3.13 -17.78 3.39
C HIS A 398 -3.40 -17.67 1.88
N HIS A 399 -2.65 -18.42 1.08
CA HIS A 399 -2.77 -18.49 -0.37
C HIS A 399 -3.89 -19.42 -0.88
N ARG A 400 -4.60 -20.12 0.02
CA ARG A 400 -5.64 -21.11 -0.28
C ARG A 400 -5.17 -22.24 -1.18
N ILE A 401 -3.98 -22.74 -0.89
CA ILE A 401 -3.38 -23.89 -1.58
C ILE A 401 -2.85 -24.92 -0.57
N ASP A 402 -3.31 -24.86 0.67
CA ASP A 402 -2.91 -25.71 1.79
C ASP A 402 -3.35 -27.17 1.64
N ASN A 403 -4.48 -27.41 0.99
CA ASN A 403 -4.93 -28.74 0.57
C ASN A 403 -3.92 -29.43 -0.38
N HIS A 404 -3.15 -28.69 -1.17
CA HIS A 404 -2.05 -29.26 -1.96
C HIS A 404 -0.90 -29.77 -1.08
N LEU A 405 -0.56 -29.02 -0.03
CA LEU A 405 0.44 -29.46 0.96
C LEU A 405 -0.07 -30.66 1.74
N ALA A 406 -1.34 -30.68 2.14
CA ALA A 406 -1.94 -31.81 2.83
C ALA A 406 -1.93 -33.08 1.95
N ARG A 407 -2.32 -32.97 0.67
CA ARG A 407 -2.21 -34.05 -0.32
C ARG A 407 -0.79 -34.57 -0.43
N PHE A 408 0.18 -33.66 -0.57
CA PHE A 408 1.59 -33.99 -0.68
C PHE A 408 2.09 -34.76 0.56
N LEU A 409 1.77 -34.30 1.76
CA LEU A 409 2.17 -34.96 3.01
C LEU A 409 1.59 -36.37 3.17
N LEU A 410 0.38 -36.61 2.64
CA LEU A 410 -0.27 -37.93 2.73
C LEU A 410 0.19 -38.91 1.65
N GLN A 411 0.46 -38.42 0.44
CA GLN A 411 0.60 -39.27 -0.76
C GLN A 411 2.03 -39.33 -1.30
N SER A 412 2.92 -38.42 -0.89
CA SER A 412 4.30 -38.42 -1.39
C SER A 412 5.20 -39.25 -0.48
N ASP A 413 5.93 -40.21 -1.06
CA ASP A 413 6.94 -40.98 -0.34
C ASP A 413 8.05 -40.10 0.25
N ALA A 414 8.38 -39.00 -0.44
CA ALA A 414 9.38 -38.03 0.00
C ALA A 414 8.95 -37.25 1.25
N ALA A 415 7.67 -37.27 1.61
CA ALA A 415 7.12 -36.59 2.78
C ALA A 415 6.96 -37.49 4.02
N ARG A 416 7.19 -38.81 3.90
CA ARG A 416 6.91 -39.80 4.97
C ARG A 416 7.61 -39.50 6.30
N GLU A 417 8.81 -38.92 6.26
CA GLU A 417 9.61 -38.60 7.45
C GLU A 417 9.28 -37.21 8.04
N LEU A 418 8.41 -36.42 7.39
CA LEU A 418 8.08 -35.07 7.85
C LEU A 418 6.99 -35.12 8.93
N THR A 419 7.24 -34.46 10.06
CA THR A 419 6.24 -34.31 11.12
C THR A 419 5.40 -33.06 10.90
N ALA A 420 4.17 -33.23 10.42
CA ALA A 420 3.23 -32.15 10.20
C ALA A 420 2.69 -31.55 11.53
N PRO A 421 2.57 -30.22 11.65
CA PRO A 421 2.02 -29.56 12.84
C PRO A 421 0.48 -29.46 12.84
N PHE A 422 -0.17 -30.21 11.96
CA PHE A 422 -1.61 -30.31 11.74
C PHE A 422 -1.89 -31.70 11.16
N GLU A 423 -3.15 -32.13 11.18
CA GLU A 423 -3.58 -33.42 10.63
C GLU A 423 -3.89 -33.29 9.12
N PRO A 424 -3.03 -33.76 8.20
CA PRO A 424 -3.25 -33.56 6.77
C PRO A 424 -4.53 -34.24 6.26
N ALA A 425 -4.92 -35.36 6.87
CA ALA A 425 -6.16 -36.08 6.53
C ALA A 425 -7.41 -35.24 6.80
N VAL A 426 -7.43 -34.46 7.90
CA VAL A 426 -8.55 -33.57 8.23
C VAL A 426 -8.68 -32.47 7.19
N VAL A 427 -7.57 -31.86 6.80
CA VAL A 427 -7.54 -30.80 5.77
C VAL A 427 -8.08 -31.31 4.42
N VAL A 428 -7.71 -32.53 4.03
CA VAL A 428 -8.21 -33.15 2.79
C VAL A 428 -9.71 -33.45 2.89
N GLU A 429 -10.19 -33.99 4.00
CA GLU A 429 -11.62 -34.25 4.18
C GLU A 429 -12.45 -32.97 4.25
N GLU A 430 -11.95 -31.91 4.89
CA GLU A 430 -12.59 -30.58 4.85
C GLU A 430 -12.68 -30.04 3.41
N ALA A 431 -11.59 -30.11 2.64
CA ALA A 431 -11.58 -29.68 1.25
C ALA A 431 -12.56 -30.49 0.39
N ARG A 432 -12.67 -31.82 0.62
CA ARG A 432 -13.65 -32.69 -0.02
C ARG A 432 -15.08 -32.34 0.40
N GLY A 433 -15.32 -32.02 1.66
CA GLY A 433 -16.63 -31.58 2.16
C GLY A 433 -17.08 -30.26 1.54
N ILE A 434 -16.17 -29.28 1.44
CA ILE A 434 -16.41 -28.01 0.74
C ILE A 434 -16.74 -28.28 -0.73
N TRP A 435 -15.93 -29.11 -1.42
CA TRP A 435 -16.21 -29.52 -2.80
C TRP A 435 -17.61 -30.11 -2.96
N ARG A 436 -17.99 -31.12 -2.15
CA ARG A 436 -19.31 -31.76 -2.21
C ARG A 436 -20.44 -30.73 -2.04
N THR A 437 -20.30 -29.84 -1.08
CA THR A 437 -21.30 -28.80 -0.78
C THR A 437 -21.50 -27.85 -1.96
N GLN A 438 -20.39 -27.32 -2.52
CA GLN A 438 -20.47 -26.38 -3.64
C GLN A 438 -20.91 -27.08 -4.94
N SER A 439 -20.45 -28.31 -5.16
CA SER A 439 -20.85 -29.17 -6.28
C SER A 439 -22.36 -29.41 -6.25
N GLN A 440 -22.91 -29.81 -5.10
CA GLN A 440 -24.36 -29.98 -4.95
C GLN A 440 -25.12 -28.67 -5.22
N ALA A 441 -24.61 -27.54 -4.73
CA ALA A 441 -25.24 -26.24 -4.95
C ALA A 441 -25.26 -25.84 -6.44
N ALA A 442 -24.20 -26.15 -7.19
CA ALA A 442 -24.12 -25.90 -8.63
C ALA A 442 -25.15 -26.73 -9.43
N VAL A 443 -25.38 -27.99 -9.05
CA VAL A 443 -26.42 -28.83 -9.65
C VAL A 443 -27.81 -28.31 -9.30
N CYS A 444 -28.05 -28.03 -8.02
CA CYS A 444 -29.34 -27.49 -7.58
C CYS A 444 -29.69 -26.17 -8.28
N ILE A 445 -28.73 -25.24 -8.43
CA ILE A 445 -29.00 -23.98 -9.11
C ILE A 445 -29.27 -24.17 -10.61
N SER A 446 -28.54 -25.08 -11.27
CA SER A 446 -28.77 -25.41 -12.68
C SER A 446 -30.19 -25.95 -12.89
N GLY A 447 -30.63 -26.88 -12.04
CA GLY A 447 -31.99 -27.44 -12.08
C GLY A 447 -33.07 -26.40 -11.80
N ILE A 448 -32.94 -25.63 -10.73
CA ILE A 448 -33.91 -24.59 -10.33
C ILE A 448 -34.10 -23.53 -11.43
N LEU A 449 -33.00 -23.08 -12.05
CA LEU A 449 -33.09 -22.12 -13.15
C LEU A 449 -33.69 -22.76 -14.41
N GLY A 450 -33.29 -24.01 -14.72
CA GLY A 450 -33.83 -24.77 -15.85
C GLY A 450 -35.34 -25.00 -15.77
N GLU A 451 -35.87 -25.37 -14.59
CA GLU A 451 -37.31 -25.52 -14.35
C GLU A 451 -38.09 -24.21 -14.57
N ALA A 452 -37.44 -23.07 -14.32
CA ALA A 452 -37.98 -21.74 -14.58
C ALA A 452 -37.76 -21.25 -16.04
N GLY A 453 -37.19 -22.08 -16.92
CA GLY A 453 -36.87 -21.74 -18.30
C GLY A 453 -35.72 -20.75 -18.44
N ILE A 454 -34.81 -20.69 -17.46
CA ILE A 454 -33.66 -19.79 -17.43
C ILE A 454 -32.39 -20.60 -17.71
N ASP A 455 -31.77 -20.37 -18.86
CA ASP A 455 -30.47 -20.93 -19.17
C ASP A 455 -29.38 -20.33 -18.26
N ALA A 456 -28.47 -21.20 -17.79
CA ALA A 456 -27.35 -20.84 -16.92
C ALA A 456 -26.02 -21.26 -17.57
N MET A 457 -24.99 -20.44 -17.39
CA MET A 457 -23.63 -20.73 -17.84
C MET A 457 -22.63 -20.50 -16.72
N PHE A 458 -21.81 -21.49 -16.41
CA PHE A 458 -20.81 -21.39 -15.34
C PHE A 458 -19.49 -20.80 -15.85
N SER A 459 -18.84 -19.97 -15.04
CA SER A 459 -17.53 -19.41 -15.39
C SER A 459 -16.40 -20.10 -14.62
N ARG A 460 -16.44 -19.97 -13.29
CA ARG A 460 -15.49 -20.54 -12.33
C ARG A 460 -16.25 -21.49 -11.40
N GLY A 461 -16.01 -21.41 -10.09
CA GLY A 461 -16.55 -22.36 -9.12
C GLY A 461 -16.34 -23.87 -9.42
N PRO A 462 -17.28 -24.71 -8.97
CA PRO A 462 -17.13 -26.16 -9.03
C PRO A 462 -16.99 -26.77 -10.43
N VAL A 463 -17.70 -26.27 -11.46
CA VAL A 463 -17.57 -26.77 -12.85
C VAL A 463 -16.12 -26.68 -13.30
N PHE A 464 -15.50 -25.52 -13.04
CA PHE A 464 -14.11 -25.27 -13.39
C PHE A 464 -13.14 -26.20 -12.63
N ALA A 465 -13.39 -26.45 -11.34
CA ALA A 465 -12.55 -27.37 -10.57
C ALA A 465 -12.54 -28.78 -11.17
N ARG A 466 -13.71 -29.27 -11.60
CA ARG A 466 -13.87 -30.60 -12.21
C ARG A 466 -13.16 -30.70 -13.57
N GLU A 467 -13.27 -29.67 -14.40
CA GLU A 467 -12.70 -29.66 -15.74
C GLU A 467 -11.17 -29.50 -15.74
N TYR A 468 -10.63 -28.73 -14.80
CA TYR A 468 -9.24 -28.26 -14.88
C TYR A 468 -8.29 -28.82 -13.81
N PHE A 469 -8.79 -29.46 -12.74
CA PHE A 469 -7.93 -30.05 -11.70
C PHE A 469 -7.97 -31.57 -11.73
N PRO A 470 -6.86 -32.26 -11.42
CA PRO A 470 -6.85 -33.74 -11.36
C PRO A 470 -7.75 -34.28 -10.26
N GLU A 471 -7.99 -33.49 -9.23
CA GLU A 471 -8.93 -33.77 -8.14
C GLU A 471 -9.71 -32.47 -7.87
N PRO A 472 -11.05 -32.44 -8.00
CA PRO A 472 -11.81 -31.19 -7.92
C PRO A 472 -11.64 -30.44 -6.59
N TRP A 473 -11.49 -31.17 -5.48
CA TRP A 473 -11.29 -30.61 -4.14
C TRP A 473 -9.92 -29.93 -3.95
N LEU A 474 -8.98 -30.09 -4.90
CA LEU A 474 -7.75 -29.30 -4.89
C LEU A 474 -7.99 -27.82 -5.18
N ARG A 475 -9.10 -27.47 -5.85
CA ARG A 475 -9.52 -26.09 -5.99
C ARG A 475 -10.49 -25.71 -4.87
N GLN A 476 -10.03 -24.92 -3.91
CA GLN A 476 -10.90 -24.39 -2.85
C GLN A 476 -11.92 -23.39 -3.43
N CYS A 477 -13.14 -23.86 -3.71
CA CYS A 477 -14.27 -23.04 -4.16
C CYS A 477 -14.99 -22.42 -2.95
N ARG A 478 -15.31 -21.12 -3.01
CA ARG A 478 -16.12 -20.44 -1.97
C ARG A 478 -17.54 -20.14 -2.43
N ASP A 479 -17.69 -20.04 -3.73
CA ASP A 479 -18.82 -19.54 -4.46
C ASP A 479 -19.01 -20.40 -5.73
N VAL A 480 -20.22 -20.34 -6.26
CA VAL A 480 -20.59 -20.86 -7.56
C VAL A 480 -20.96 -19.68 -8.44
N ASP A 481 -20.05 -19.32 -9.36
CA ASP A 481 -20.29 -18.26 -10.34
C ASP A 481 -21.25 -18.74 -11.44
N VAL A 482 -22.43 -18.14 -11.54
CA VAL A 482 -23.47 -18.48 -12.54
C VAL A 482 -23.79 -17.25 -13.39
N LEU A 483 -23.50 -17.32 -14.69
CA LEU A 483 -23.90 -16.30 -15.66
C LEU A 483 -25.33 -16.57 -16.13
N VAL A 484 -26.16 -15.54 -16.08
CA VAL A 484 -27.50 -15.50 -16.68
C VAL A 484 -27.60 -14.32 -17.63
N ARG A 485 -28.52 -14.41 -18.59
CA ARG A 485 -28.86 -13.27 -19.44
C ARG A 485 -29.45 -12.13 -18.61
N ARG A 486 -29.11 -10.88 -18.97
CA ARG A 486 -29.52 -9.69 -18.20
C ARG A 486 -31.04 -9.55 -18.13
N GLU A 487 -31.73 -9.90 -19.20
CA GLU A 487 -33.19 -9.95 -19.30
C GLU A 487 -33.82 -10.97 -18.33
N SER A 488 -33.11 -12.04 -18.00
CA SER A 488 -33.58 -13.09 -17.08
C SER A 488 -33.21 -12.81 -15.62
N LEU A 489 -32.41 -11.78 -15.33
CA LEU A 489 -31.86 -11.53 -14.00
C LEU A 489 -32.94 -11.36 -12.92
N GLN A 490 -33.99 -10.59 -13.22
CA GLN A 490 -35.08 -10.35 -12.27
C GLN A 490 -35.85 -11.64 -11.94
N THR A 491 -36.06 -12.49 -12.95
CA THR A 491 -36.73 -13.78 -12.79
C THR A 491 -35.83 -14.76 -12.02
N ALA A 492 -34.55 -14.85 -12.37
CA ALA A 492 -33.56 -15.69 -11.69
C ALA A 492 -33.44 -15.33 -10.19
N GLU A 493 -33.40 -14.03 -9.88
CA GLU A 493 -33.40 -13.53 -8.51
C GLU A 493 -34.66 -13.95 -7.75
N ARG A 494 -35.85 -13.83 -8.35
CA ARG A 494 -37.11 -14.26 -7.73
C ARG A 494 -37.12 -15.77 -7.47
N VAL A 495 -36.76 -16.55 -8.47
CA VAL A 495 -36.70 -18.02 -8.40
C VAL A 495 -35.75 -18.48 -7.28
N LEU A 496 -34.60 -17.83 -7.13
CA LEU A 496 -33.67 -18.08 -6.04
C LEU A 496 -34.30 -17.82 -4.67
N LEU A 497 -34.94 -16.67 -4.50
CA LEU A 497 -35.60 -16.29 -3.24
C LEU A 497 -36.73 -17.26 -2.89
N ASP A 498 -37.58 -17.61 -3.86
CA ASP A 498 -38.69 -18.55 -3.70
C ASP A 498 -38.19 -19.97 -3.37
N SER A 499 -37.00 -20.33 -3.88
CA SER A 499 -36.31 -21.59 -3.58
C SER A 499 -35.56 -21.58 -2.23
N GLY A 500 -35.74 -20.53 -1.42
CA GLY A 500 -35.19 -20.41 -0.07
C GLY A 500 -33.75 -19.89 0.00
N TYR A 501 -33.17 -19.40 -1.10
CA TYR A 501 -31.90 -18.68 -1.04
C TYR A 501 -32.10 -17.29 -0.43
N LYS A 502 -31.08 -16.82 0.30
CA LYS A 502 -31.06 -15.48 0.87
C LYS A 502 -30.04 -14.61 0.18
N ARG A 503 -30.43 -13.42 -0.28
CA ARG A 503 -29.50 -12.43 -0.82
C ARG A 503 -28.48 -12.01 0.25
N ILE A 504 -27.22 -11.84 -0.14
CA ILE A 504 -26.14 -11.36 0.72
C ILE A 504 -25.90 -9.87 0.41
N GLY A 505 -26.10 -8.99 1.38
CA GLY A 505 -25.88 -7.54 1.19
C GLY A 505 -27.00 -6.83 0.40
N ASN A 506 -26.76 -5.57 0.06
CA ASN A 506 -27.76 -4.70 -0.55
C ASN A 506 -27.75 -4.83 -2.08
N ARG A 507 -28.93 -5.09 -2.66
CA ARG A 507 -29.10 -5.24 -4.11
C ARG A 507 -28.61 -4.01 -4.89
N ASP A 508 -28.88 -2.81 -4.40
CA ASP A 508 -28.53 -1.56 -5.11
C ASP A 508 -27.02 -1.28 -5.08
N GLU A 509 -26.29 -1.88 -4.16
CA GLU A 509 -24.82 -1.83 -4.10
C GLU A 509 -24.17 -2.84 -5.04
N TRP A 510 -24.76 -4.03 -5.17
CA TRP A 510 -24.24 -5.13 -5.97
C TRP A 510 -24.61 -5.05 -7.46
N LEU A 511 -25.80 -4.55 -7.79
CA LEU A 511 -26.27 -4.45 -9.17
C LEU A 511 -25.33 -3.62 -10.08
N PRO A 512 -24.74 -2.49 -9.65
CA PRO A 512 -23.74 -1.79 -10.46
C PRO A 512 -22.44 -2.57 -10.69
N LEU A 513 -22.14 -3.55 -9.82
CA LEU A 513 -20.94 -4.39 -9.90
C LEU A 513 -21.12 -5.57 -10.87
N GLY A 514 -22.33 -5.82 -11.38
CA GLY A 514 -22.55 -6.90 -12.35
C GLY A 514 -22.67 -8.29 -11.72
N GLU A 515 -22.82 -8.35 -10.39
CA GLU A 515 -22.94 -9.58 -9.62
C GLU A 515 -24.03 -9.47 -8.54
N LEU A 516 -24.64 -10.59 -8.15
CA LEU A 516 -25.60 -10.67 -7.04
C LEU A 516 -25.37 -11.96 -6.24
N PRO A 517 -24.85 -11.86 -5.00
CA PRO A 517 -24.56 -13.02 -4.18
C PRO A 517 -25.78 -13.50 -3.35
N PHE A 518 -25.92 -14.82 -3.24
CA PHE A 518 -26.97 -15.54 -2.52
C PHE A 518 -26.38 -16.66 -1.66
N ARG A 519 -27.03 -17.00 -0.55
CA ARG A 519 -26.61 -18.09 0.36
C ARG A 519 -27.74 -19.04 0.66
N LYS A 520 -27.43 -20.33 0.66
CA LYS A 520 -28.29 -21.41 1.16
C LYS A 520 -27.42 -22.61 1.57
N ASP A 521 -27.74 -23.23 2.70
CA ASP A 521 -27.14 -24.50 3.17
C ASP A 521 -25.59 -24.53 3.15
N GLY A 522 -24.96 -23.41 3.51
CA GLY A 522 -23.49 -23.28 3.57
C GLY A 522 -22.82 -22.99 2.22
N ALA A 523 -23.54 -23.08 1.10
CA ALA A 523 -23.07 -22.68 -0.22
C ALA A 523 -23.39 -21.20 -0.52
N THR A 524 -22.53 -20.58 -1.34
CA THR A 524 -22.76 -19.22 -1.86
C THR A 524 -22.86 -19.30 -3.38
N ILE A 525 -23.93 -18.75 -3.95
CA ILE A 525 -24.13 -18.63 -5.39
C ILE A 525 -23.97 -17.17 -5.76
N GLU A 526 -23.25 -16.87 -6.83
CA GLU A 526 -23.13 -15.50 -7.33
C GLU A 526 -23.71 -15.46 -8.75
N LEU A 527 -24.83 -14.74 -8.91
CA LEU A 527 -25.39 -14.49 -10.23
C LEU A 527 -24.59 -13.36 -10.90
N HIS A 528 -24.14 -13.60 -12.12
CA HIS A 528 -23.41 -12.65 -12.95
C HIS A 528 -24.17 -12.41 -14.26
N TRP A 529 -24.03 -11.22 -14.84
CA TRP A 529 -24.54 -10.92 -16.20
C TRP A 529 -23.52 -10.16 -17.06
N ASN A 530 -22.28 -10.09 -16.58
CA ASN A 530 -21.12 -9.63 -17.32
C ASN A 530 -20.03 -10.71 -17.22
N VAL A 531 -19.32 -10.99 -18.32
CA VAL A 531 -18.23 -11.99 -18.32
C VAL A 531 -16.98 -11.46 -17.62
N LEU A 532 -16.71 -10.18 -17.78
CA LEU A 532 -15.56 -9.51 -17.16
C LEU A 532 -15.98 -8.84 -15.85
N PRO A 533 -15.12 -8.87 -14.83
CA PRO A 533 -15.40 -8.17 -13.58
C PRO A 533 -15.48 -6.66 -13.83
N PRO A 534 -16.29 -5.92 -13.06
CA PRO A 534 -16.36 -4.47 -13.14
C PRO A 534 -14.98 -3.87 -12.88
N CYS A 535 -14.39 -3.24 -13.90
CA CYS A 535 -13.12 -2.54 -13.73
C CYS A 535 -13.41 -1.22 -12.98
N ILE A 536 -12.73 -1.00 -11.85
CA ILE A 536 -12.95 0.06 -10.84
C ILE A 536 -12.95 1.52 -11.37
N LEU A 537 -12.73 1.75 -12.68
CA LEU A 537 -12.75 3.08 -13.32
C LEU A 537 -13.84 3.27 -14.40
N GLY A 538 -14.87 2.44 -14.47
CA GLY A 538 -16.00 2.68 -15.39
C GLY A 538 -15.66 2.57 -16.88
N ARG A 539 -14.54 1.92 -17.22
CA ARG A 539 -14.25 1.42 -18.58
C ARG A 539 -13.94 -0.06 -18.48
N CYS A 540 -14.99 -0.86 -18.33
CA CYS A 540 -14.89 -2.28 -18.56
C CYS A 540 -14.50 -2.51 -20.03
N ALA A 541 -13.76 -3.58 -20.30
CA ALA A 541 -13.81 -4.13 -21.64
C ALA A 541 -15.22 -4.72 -21.70
N ASP A 542 -16.08 -4.15 -22.52
CA ASP A 542 -17.36 -4.79 -22.81
C ASP A 542 -17.03 -5.92 -23.78
N LEU A 543 -16.85 -7.12 -23.21
CA LEU A 543 -16.97 -8.32 -24.03
C LEU A 543 -18.41 -8.42 -24.49
N ASP A 544 -18.59 -8.73 -25.77
CA ASP A 544 -19.89 -9.10 -26.30
C ASP A 544 -20.40 -10.36 -25.56
N PHE A 545 -21.32 -10.13 -24.63
CA PHE A 545 -21.88 -11.19 -23.79
C PHE A 545 -22.60 -12.24 -24.64
N ASP A 546 -23.31 -11.82 -25.69
CA ASP A 546 -24.04 -12.73 -26.56
C ASP A 546 -23.10 -13.59 -27.40
N ALA A 547 -22.00 -13.01 -27.90
CA ALA A 547 -20.97 -13.79 -28.56
C ALA A 547 -20.32 -14.82 -27.60
N CYS A 548 -20.01 -14.41 -26.37
CA CYS A 548 -19.51 -15.33 -25.34
C CYS A 548 -20.53 -16.44 -25.03
N TRP A 549 -21.82 -16.10 -24.88
CA TRP A 549 -22.90 -17.04 -24.63
C TRP A 549 -23.11 -18.03 -25.77
N ALA A 550 -23.02 -17.58 -27.02
CA ALA A 550 -23.11 -18.42 -28.21
C ALA A 550 -21.93 -19.40 -28.30
N SER A 551 -20.73 -18.98 -27.90
CA SER A 551 -19.51 -19.80 -27.89
C SER A 551 -19.36 -20.74 -26.69
N ARG A 552 -20.36 -20.79 -25.79
CA ARG A 552 -20.31 -21.60 -24.57
C ARG A 552 -20.00 -23.06 -24.87
N ARG A 553 -19.26 -23.70 -23.97
CA ARG A 553 -18.96 -25.14 -24.04
C ARG A 553 -19.86 -25.92 -23.11
N LEU A 554 -20.03 -27.20 -23.42
CA LEU A 554 -20.75 -28.13 -22.55
C LEU A 554 -19.73 -28.93 -21.75
N ALA A 555 -19.92 -29.00 -20.44
CA ALA A 555 -19.14 -29.82 -19.52
C ALA A 555 -20.01 -30.97 -19.01
N GLN A 556 -19.42 -32.16 -18.91
CA GLN A 556 -20.07 -33.33 -18.31
C GLN A 556 -19.90 -33.27 -16.80
N TRP A 557 -20.99 -33.51 -16.08
CA TRP A 557 -21.02 -33.42 -14.62
C TRP A 557 -21.57 -34.73 -14.04
N GLU A 558 -20.75 -35.46 -13.29
CA GLU A 558 -21.10 -36.81 -12.80
C GLU A 558 -21.12 -36.93 -11.26
N ASP A 559 -20.74 -35.90 -10.51
CA ASP A 559 -20.47 -36.00 -9.07
C ASP A 559 -21.70 -35.88 -8.15
N ALA A 560 -22.90 -35.63 -8.70
CA ALA A 560 -24.15 -35.40 -7.92
C ALA A 560 -25.24 -36.47 -8.11
N GLY A 561 -24.87 -37.67 -8.60
CA GLY A 561 -25.77 -38.83 -8.67
C GLY A 561 -26.55 -39.00 -9.97
N GLN A 562 -26.64 -37.98 -10.83
CA GLN A 562 -27.05 -38.13 -12.24
C GLN A 562 -26.07 -37.40 -13.17
N PRO A 563 -25.75 -37.95 -14.37
CA PRO A 563 -24.97 -37.23 -15.36
C PRO A 563 -25.78 -36.03 -15.85
N GLU A 564 -25.28 -34.83 -15.57
CA GLU A 564 -25.82 -33.59 -16.10
C GLU A 564 -24.85 -32.98 -17.09
N THR A 565 -25.40 -32.31 -18.10
CA THR A 565 -24.61 -31.49 -19.01
C THR A 565 -24.87 -30.03 -18.67
N VAL A 566 -23.82 -29.33 -18.25
CA VAL A 566 -23.90 -27.91 -17.88
C VAL A 566 -23.13 -27.05 -18.87
N ALA A 567 -23.61 -25.84 -19.13
CA ALA A 567 -22.88 -24.90 -19.97
C ALA A 567 -21.79 -24.18 -19.17
N ARG A 568 -20.63 -23.96 -19.79
CA ARG A 568 -19.52 -23.19 -19.23
C ARG A 568 -18.94 -22.20 -20.23
N LEU A 569 -18.22 -21.20 -19.72
CA LEU A 569 -17.45 -20.28 -20.55
C LEU A 569 -16.42 -21.03 -21.43
N GLU A 570 -16.25 -20.50 -22.64
CA GLU A 570 -15.19 -20.87 -23.57
C GLU A 570 -13.81 -20.50 -23.01
N THR A 571 -12.75 -21.20 -23.47
CA THR A 571 -11.37 -21.07 -22.96
C THR A 571 -10.86 -19.62 -22.98
N ASN A 572 -11.07 -18.87 -24.07
CA ASN A 572 -10.54 -17.52 -24.24
C ASN A 572 -11.18 -16.49 -23.29
N PRO A 573 -12.51 -16.33 -23.23
CA PRO A 573 -13.14 -15.44 -22.25
C PRO A 573 -12.91 -15.90 -20.81
N LEU A 574 -12.79 -17.20 -20.54
CA LEU A 574 -12.43 -17.73 -19.22
C LEU A 574 -11.00 -17.32 -18.80
N LEU A 575 -10.02 -17.44 -19.68
CA LEU A 575 -8.63 -17.05 -19.40
C LEU A 575 -8.50 -15.55 -19.20
N LEU A 576 -9.13 -14.75 -20.08
CA LEU A 576 -9.13 -13.29 -19.99
C LEU A 576 -9.79 -12.81 -18.70
N SER A 577 -10.99 -13.33 -18.38
CA SER A 577 -11.69 -12.98 -17.13
C SER A 577 -10.89 -13.41 -15.90
N SER A 578 -10.24 -14.58 -15.91
CA SER A 578 -9.39 -15.05 -14.80
C SER A 578 -8.17 -14.14 -14.58
N CYS A 579 -7.54 -13.66 -15.66
CA CYS A 579 -6.44 -12.71 -15.57
C CYS A 579 -6.87 -11.36 -14.96
N LEU A 580 -8.01 -10.83 -15.42
CA LEU A 580 -8.55 -9.56 -14.94
C LEU A 580 -9.08 -9.67 -13.51
N HIS A 581 -9.80 -10.73 -13.16
CA HIS A 581 -10.27 -11.03 -11.80
C HIS A 581 -9.10 -11.15 -10.82
N CYS A 582 -8.03 -11.86 -11.21
CA CYS A 582 -6.82 -12.00 -10.41
C CYS A 582 -6.16 -10.66 -10.06
N THR A 583 -6.18 -9.71 -11.00
CA THR A 583 -5.38 -8.48 -10.91
C THR A 583 -6.20 -7.26 -10.53
N CYS A 584 -7.36 -7.07 -11.13
CA CYS A 584 -8.20 -5.89 -10.99
C CYS A 584 -9.08 -5.98 -9.74
N GLU A 585 -9.65 -7.14 -9.46
CA GLU A 585 -10.60 -7.31 -8.35
C GLU A 585 -9.89 -7.73 -7.06
N HIS A 586 -8.94 -8.65 -7.16
CA HIS A 586 -8.24 -9.21 -6.01
C HIS A 586 -6.80 -8.74 -5.83
N HIS A 587 -6.29 -7.97 -6.79
CA HIS A 587 -4.98 -7.33 -6.71
C HIS A 587 -3.81 -8.29 -6.44
N LEU A 588 -3.84 -9.51 -6.98
CA LEU A 588 -2.80 -10.53 -6.76
C LEU A 588 -2.55 -10.79 -5.26
N ASP A 589 -3.61 -10.86 -4.45
CA ASP A 589 -3.57 -11.19 -3.01
C ASP A 589 -3.23 -12.66 -2.71
N ARG A 590 -3.62 -13.61 -3.56
CA ARG A 590 -3.45 -15.05 -3.31
C ARG A 590 -3.03 -15.84 -4.55
N LEU A 591 -2.34 -16.96 -4.34
CA LEU A 591 -1.86 -17.83 -5.41
C LEU A 591 -2.96 -18.69 -6.04
N VAL A 592 -4.04 -19.04 -5.33
CA VAL A 592 -5.12 -19.89 -5.88
C VAL A 592 -5.61 -19.43 -7.25
N ARG A 593 -5.72 -18.11 -7.48
CA ARG A 593 -6.11 -17.54 -8.78
C ARG A 593 -5.04 -17.64 -9.87
N LEU A 594 -3.76 -17.59 -9.49
CA LEU A 594 -2.67 -17.88 -10.43
C LEU A 594 -2.63 -19.37 -10.77
N VAL A 595 -2.99 -20.24 -9.82
CA VAL A 595 -3.16 -21.68 -10.06
C VAL A 595 -4.30 -21.93 -11.04
N ASP A 596 -5.43 -21.22 -10.94
CA ASP A 596 -6.51 -21.29 -11.93
C ASP A 596 -6.00 -20.95 -13.35
N ILE A 597 -5.27 -19.83 -13.51
CA ILE A 597 -4.65 -19.45 -14.79
C ILE A 597 -3.69 -20.54 -15.29
N ARG A 598 -2.86 -21.10 -14.39
CA ARG A 598 -1.97 -22.21 -14.71
C ARG A 598 -2.75 -23.40 -15.25
N GLN A 599 -3.83 -23.83 -14.59
CA GLN A 599 -4.59 -25.02 -14.98
C GLN A 599 -5.28 -24.82 -16.34
N ILE A 600 -5.86 -23.65 -16.61
CA ILE A 600 -6.41 -23.34 -17.94
C ILE A 600 -5.34 -23.55 -19.03
N LEU A 601 -4.15 -22.97 -18.82
CA LEU A 601 -3.04 -23.08 -19.77
C LEU A 601 -2.44 -24.48 -19.85
N ARG A 602 -2.53 -25.27 -18.78
CA ARG A 602 -2.05 -26.67 -18.77
C ARG A 602 -2.95 -27.58 -19.58
N THR A 603 -4.27 -27.36 -19.51
CA THR A 603 -5.29 -28.25 -20.07
C THR A 603 -5.69 -27.84 -21.49
N GLU A 604 -5.71 -26.54 -21.81
CA GLU A 604 -6.28 -26.02 -23.06
C GLU A 604 -5.38 -24.98 -23.76
N ALA A 605 -4.06 -25.03 -23.57
CA ALA A 605 -3.12 -24.09 -24.21
C ALA A 605 -3.27 -24.01 -25.74
N ASP A 606 -3.56 -25.13 -26.39
CA ASP A 606 -3.77 -25.25 -27.83
C ASP A 606 -5.03 -24.53 -28.33
N LYS A 607 -5.99 -24.29 -27.43
CA LYS A 607 -7.26 -23.61 -27.72
C LYS A 607 -7.22 -22.11 -27.46
N VAL A 608 -6.10 -21.58 -26.96
CA VAL A 608 -5.94 -20.17 -26.61
C VAL A 608 -5.58 -19.34 -27.84
N ASP A 609 -6.47 -18.43 -28.23
CA ASP A 609 -6.21 -17.39 -29.22
C ASP A 609 -5.60 -16.15 -28.54
N TRP A 610 -4.27 -16.11 -28.51
CA TRP A 610 -3.50 -14.96 -28.02
C TRP A 610 -3.68 -13.69 -28.86
N GLY A 611 -4.11 -13.84 -30.13
CA GLY A 611 -4.60 -12.79 -31.02
C GLY A 611 -5.78 -12.08 -30.41
N TRP A 612 -6.84 -12.86 -30.18
CA TRP A 612 -8.08 -12.42 -29.59
C TRP A 612 -7.89 -11.84 -28.19
N ILE A 613 -7.17 -12.52 -27.29
CA ILE A 613 -6.94 -12.02 -25.92
C ILE A 613 -6.26 -10.64 -25.92
N ALA A 614 -5.27 -10.43 -26.80
CA ALA A 614 -4.60 -9.14 -26.92
C ALA A 614 -5.53 -8.04 -27.49
N ALA A 615 -6.45 -8.40 -28.38
CA ALA A 615 -7.42 -7.48 -28.96
C ALA A 615 -8.52 -7.07 -27.96
N GLN A 616 -8.97 -8.00 -27.12
CA GLN A 616 -10.01 -7.74 -26.10
C GLN A 616 -9.48 -6.96 -24.88
N ALA A 617 -8.17 -6.94 -24.66
CA ALA A 617 -7.55 -6.08 -23.66
C ALA A 617 -7.44 -4.62 -24.19
N MET A 618 -8.59 -4.00 -24.43
CA MET A 618 -8.75 -2.74 -25.19
C MET A 618 -7.99 -1.55 -24.61
N SER A 619 -7.94 -1.42 -23.28
CA SER A 619 -7.16 -0.38 -22.63
C SER A 619 -5.73 -0.85 -22.32
N ALA A 620 -4.77 0.08 -22.38
CA ALA A 620 -3.39 -0.23 -22.00
C ALA A 620 -3.28 -0.74 -20.55
N THR A 621 -4.21 -0.35 -19.69
CA THR A 621 -4.31 -0.78 -18.29
C THR A 621 -4.77 -2.23 -18.19
N GLN A 622 -5.81 -2.64 -18.92
CA GLN A 622 -6.24 -4.04 -19.00
C GLN A 622 -5.14 -4.91 -19.61
N PHE A 623 -4.51 -4.44 -20.68
CA PHE A 623 -3.38 -5.15 -21.28
C PHE A 623 -2.25 -5.35 -20.28
N ALA A 624 -1.95 -4.33 -19.45
CA ALA A 624 -0.97 -4.45 -18.38
C ALA A 624 -1.40 -5.42 -17.28
N ALA A 625 -2.67 -5.41 -16.89
CA ALA A 625 -3.22 -6.35 -15.91
C ALA A 625 -3.09 -7.79 -16.39
N VAL A 626 -3.54 -8.09 -17.61
CA VAL A 626 -3.42 -9.43 -18.23
C VAL A 626 -1.97 -9.83 -18.40
N SER A 627 -1.13 -8.92 -18.89
CA SER A 627 0.31 -9.18 -19.04
C SER A 627 0.97 -9.54 -17.71
N TYR A 628 0.60 -8.83 -16.64
CA TYR A 628 1.21 -9.02 -15.34
C TYR A 628 0.69 -10.26 -14.60
N SER A 629 -0.59 -10.62 -14.72
CA SER A 629 -1.10 -11.89 -14.21
C SER A 629 -0.44 -13.08 -14.88
N LEU A 630 -0.28 -13.06 -16.22
CA LEU A 630 0.41 -14.11 -16.97
C LEU A 630 1.87 -14.23 -16.52
N HIS A 631 2.57 -13.10 -16.36
CA HIS A 631 3.93 -13.10 -15.83
C HIS A 631 4.00 -13.68 -14.42
N CYS A 632 3.12 -13.27 -13.50
CA CYS A 632 3.08 -13.82 -12.15
C CYS A 632 2.74 -15.32 -12.13
N ALA A 633 1.81 -15.77 -12.98
CA ALA A 633 1.46 -17.19 -13.10
C ALA A 633 2.65 -18.01 -13.60
N HIS A 634 3.39 -17.50 -14.59
CA HIS A 634 4.62 -18.12 -15.09
C HIS A 634 5.68 -18.22 -13.99
N VAL A 635 5.98 -17.12 -13.31
CA VAL A 635 7.06 -17.08 -12.31
C VAL A 635 6.73 -17.87 -11.04
N LEU A 636 5.52 -17.68 -10.49
CA LEU A 636 5.21 -18.17 -9.14
C LEU A 636 4.63 -19.57 -9.09
N VAL A 637 3.91 -19.98 -10.13
CA VAL A 637 3.23 -21.28 -10.18
C VAL A 637 3.58 -22.07 -11.44
N GLN A 638 4.61 -21.66 -12.19
CA GLN A 638 5.08 -22.37 -13.39
C GLN A 638 3.97 -22.63 -14.42
N ALA A 639 3.15 -21.61 -14.69
CA ALA A 639 2.20 -21.68 -15.80
C ALA A 639 2.94 -21.88 -17.13
N PRO A 640 2.50 -22.84 -17.98
CA PRO A 640 3.19 -23.18 -19.23
C PRO A 640 2.93 -22.11 -20.29
N LEU A 641 3.70 -21.03 -20.22
CA LEU A 641 3.65 -19.92 -21.17
C LEU A 641 4.87 -19.97 -22.09
N PRO A 642 4.67 -20.11 -23.41
CA PRO A 642 5.77 -20.07 -24.36
C PRO A 642 6.51 -18.72 -24.35
N PRO A 643 7.83 -18.68 -24.60
CA PRO A 643 8.62 -17.45 -24.58
C PRO A 643 8.13 -16.34 -25.52
N GLU A 644 7.53 -16.70 -26.66
CA GLU A 644 6.89 -15.78 -27.60
C GLU A 644 5.68 -15.07 -27.00
N ILE A 645 4.89 -15.77 -26.17
CA ILE A 645 3.73 -15.18 -25.50
C ILE A 645 4.20 -14.22 -24.40
N LEU A 646 5.21 -14.60 -23.62
CA LEU A 646 5.83 -13.70 -22.64
C LEU A 646 6.38 -12.42 -23.29
N ARG A 647 6.98 -12.54 -24.49
CA ARG A 647 7.44 -11.38 -25.26
C ARG A 647 6.29 -10.53 -25.80
N ARG A 648 5.20 -11.18 -26.28
CA ARG A 648 4.00 -10.51 -26.80
C ARG A 648 3.30 -9.68 -25.72
N PHE A 649 3.14 -10.26 -24.53
CA PHE A 649 2.51 -9.67 -23.35
C PHE A 649 3.53 -8.96 -22.43
N ARG A 650 4.50 -8.28 -23.02
CA ARG A 650 5.43 -7.41 -22.27
C ARG A 650 4.82 -6.04 -21.99
N LEU A 651 5.13 -5.46 -20.83
CA LEU A 651 4.68 -4.13 -20.43
C LEU A 651 5.35 -3.05 -21.29
N ARG A 652 4.59 -2.50 -22.26
CA ARG A 652 5.13 -1.57 -23.27
C ARG A 652 5.30 -0.14 -22.75
N ARG A 653 4.29 0.39 -22.03
CA ARG A 653 4.29 1.76 -21.49
C ARG A 653 5.25 1.88 -20.31
N ALA A 654 6.00 2.99 -20.25
CA ALA A 654 6.97 3.26 -19.19
C ALA A 654 6.34 3.15 -17.79
N VAL A 655 5.17 3.76 -17.58
CA VAL A 655 4.46 3.71 -16.29
C VAL A 655 4.10 2.28 -15.87
N HIS A 656 3.72 1.40 -16.80
CA HIS A 656 3.38 0.02 -16.47
C HIS A 656 4.61 -0.84 -16.16
N ARG A 657 5.82 -0.47 -16.64
CA ARG A 657 7.06 -1.14 -16.23
C ARG A 657 7.38 -0.99 -14.74
N LEU A 658 6.68 -0.08 -14.04
CA LEU A 658 6.75 0.05 -12.59
C LEU A 658 5.91 -1.01 -11.85
N ILE A 659 4.97 -1.70 -12.51
CA ILE A 659 4.10 -2.70 -11.88
C ILE A 659 4.91 -3.83 -11.20
N PRO A 660 5.91 -4.45 -11.86
CA PRO A 660 6.77 -5.43 -11.21
C PRO A 660 7.66 -4.85 -10.10
N LEU A 661 7.92 -3.53 -10.10
CA LEU A 661 8.68 -2.88 -9.04
C LEU A 661 7.81 -2.59 -7.82
N ALA A 662 6.57 -2.16 -8.05
CA ALA A 662 5.56 -1.90 -7.04
C ALA A 662 5.23 -3.21 -6.32
N LEU A 663 4.79 -4.24 -7.05
CA LEU A 663 4.38 -5.53 -6.49
C LEU A 663 5.12 -6.68 -7.19
N PRO A 664 6.43 -6.88 -6.95
CA PRO A 664 7.18 -7.96 -7.61
C PRO A 664 6.58 -9.33 -7.29
N PRO A 665 6.73 -10.36 -8.15
CA PRO A 665 6.07 -11.64 -7.94
C PRO A 665 6.30 -12.23 -6.55
N HIS A 666 7.54 -12.20 -6.05
CA HIS A 666 7.88 -12.70 -4.72
C HIS A 666 7.23 -11.90 -3.55
N ALA A 667 6.72 -10.69 -3.79
CA ALA A 667 5.96 -9.93 -2.80
C ALA A 667 4.57 -10.52 -2.58
N ILE A 668 4.01 -11.18 -3.60
CA ILE A 668 2.72 -11.89 -3.52
C ILE A 668 2.85 -13.02 -2.51
N LEU A 669 3.95 -13.78 -2.56
CA LEU A 669 4.30 -14.87 -1.61
C LEU A 669 4.44 -14.44 -0.14
N ALA A 670 4.44 -13.14 0.18
CA ALA A 670 4.64 -12.66 1.56
C ALA A 670 3.32 -12.25 2.26
N GLY A 671 2.18 -12.34 1.58
CA GLY A 671 0.86 -11.94 2.06
C GLY A 671 0.61 -10.40 2.12
N PRO A 672 -0.64 -9.95 2.29
CA PRO A 672 -1.05 -8.55 2.14
C PRO A 672 -0.63 -7.64 3.31
N SER A 673 -0.52 -8.16 4.53
CA SER A 673 -0.18 -7.36 5.73
C SER A 673 1.29 -6.90 5.75
N ALA A 674 2.19 -7.68 5.15
CA ALA A 674 3.61 -7.36 5.15
C ALA A 674 3.97 -6.17 4.23
N ARG A 675 3.10 -5.80 3.28
CA ARG A 675 3.44 -4.86 2.18
C ARG A 675 2.23 -4.04 1.69
N ARG A 676 1.39 -3.53 2.60
CA ARG A 676 0.13 -2.80 2.31
C ARG A 676 0.29 -1.68 1.26
N TRP A 677 1.38 -0.92 1.31
CA TRP A 677 1.65 0.19 0.38
C TRP A 677 2.00 -0.27 -1.05
N ARG A 678 2.68 -1.42 -1.21
CA ARG A 678 3.01 -1.97 -2.53
C ARG A 678 1.74 -2.30 -3.31
N ARG A 679 0.73 -2.78 -2.59
CA ARG A 679 -0.60 -3.06 -3.14
C ARG A 679 -1.38 -1.79 -3.46
N ILE A 680 -1.13 -0.68 -2.77
CA ILE A 680 -1.73 0.63 -3.10
C ILE A 680 -1.08 1.20 -4.36
N LEU A 681 0.25 1.21 -4.43
CA LEU A 681 0.97 1.66 -5.62
C LEU A 681 0.64 0.79 -6.85
N PHE A 682 0.61 -0.52 -6.67
CA PHE A 682 0.20 -1.47 -7.71
C PHE A 682 -1.20 -1.16 -8.24
N ARG A 683 -2.16 -0.92 -7.34
CA ARG A 683 -3.51 -0.51 -7.71
C ARG A 683 -3.50 0.78 -8.51
N HIS A 684 -2.80 1.80 -8.02
CA HIS A 684 -2.69 3.09 -8.71
C HIS A 684 -2.06 2.98 -10.12
N LEU A 685 -1.02 2.17 -10.30
CA LEU A 685 -0.39 1.93 -11.60
C LEU A 685 -1.30 1.19 -12.59
N LEU A 686 -2.30 0.47 -12.08
CA LEU A 686 -3.36 -0.15 -12.85
C LEU A 686 -4.63 0.72 -12.91
N GLY A 687 -4.55 1.99 -12.50
CA GLY A 687 -5.71 2.88 -12.42
C GLY A 687 -6.77 2.42 -11.40
N ILE A 688 -6.50 1.42 -10.57
CA ILE A 688 -7.45 0.95 -9.58
C ILE A 688 -7.42 1.95 -8.41
N THR A 689 -8.51 2.67 -8.17
CA THR A 689 -8.66 3.60 -7.03
C THR A 689 -8.92 2.87 -5.73
#